data_AF-A0A438IAA6-F1
#
_entry.id   AF-A0A438IAA6-F1
#
_cell.length_a   1.000
_cell.length_b   1.000
_cell.length_c   1.000
_cell.angle_alpha   90.00
_cell.angle_beta   90.00
_cell.angle_gamma   90.00
#
_symmetry.space_group_name_H-M   'P 1'
#
loop_
_entity.id
_entity.type
_entity.pdbx_description
1 polymer ?
#
loop_
_entity_poly.entity_id
_entity_poly.type
_entity_poly.pdbx_seq_one_letter_code
_entity_poly.pdbx_strand_id
1 'polypeptide(L)'
;MAARFLLLLVLPSLVFSQYCTDLDITASNNSPRCVSPSEKTLVWYANGDNPAPKGSKLELTSDGQFILSDPQGKEIWRPQNSVTAVTHAAMLDTGNFVLENRNQNLTVWQSFQNPANTILPTQTLEIGGTMYSQQSNSSYSKGRFQLQMEAGGNLVLNTLDPESGKAYDVYYSSNTNDAANSGNSGQRVIFDESGSIYVLLRNGGTVNIASGSSLTGDYYYRATLDQDGVFRLYNRDNSSTSWSVVKNIPDNICTVTPSNLGSGICGFNSYCSIDGRGLPDCLCPDGYSHLDPLDRKQGCKPNFELPSCQTAVDGWEANKDAVEFRELKDVNWPLSDYQLQEGPEFNKEKCKQSCKDDCLCVVAIYNTDNQCWKKKFPVSNGRHEPTQNVLQYTTALIKVRIKNDTIERCPDKSTLILVGSVLLGSSVLFNLFLLLAIPAAALFFYNKKLMNLRSVSSIFATTSVRTYSYKELDEATCGFKEKLGRGAFGTVYKGVLASDAGRFVAVKKLDKVVQEGEKEFKTEVTVIGRTHHRNLVSLLGYCDQGVHRLLVYEYMNNGSLADLFTPIIHCDIKPENILLDEYLTPRISDFGLAKLLMRDQTRALTTIRGTKGYVAPEWFRSKPITVKVDVYSYGVMLLEIISCRKSVHSQPENDEEAILTDWAYDCYRGHRLDKLVKNDDEVRKYMGMLERVVMVAIWCIQEDPSLRPSMGMVILMLEGVVEVPVPPCPFPFSSTF
;
A
#
# COMPACT_ATOMS: atom_id res chain seq x y z
N MET A 1 28.06 13.63 -35.56
CA MET A 1 27.63 14.73 -34.68
C MET A 1 27.05 14.05 -33.44
N ALA A 2 27.94 13.64 -32.54
CA ALA A 2 27.72 12.57 -31.57
C ALA A 2 26.94 13.08 -30.34
N ALA A 3 25.87 12.39 -29.99
CA ALA A 3 24.95 12.81 -28.95
C ALA A 3 25.45 12.45 -27.55
N ARG A 4 25.39 13.45 -26.68
CA ARG A 4 25.78 13.46 -25.28
C ARG A 4 24.89 12.51 -24.46
N PHE A 5 25.40 11.32 -24.12
CA PHE A 5 24.82 10.46 -23.08
C PHE A 5 25.60 10.66 -21.78
N LEU A 6 24.97 11.35 -20.82
CA LEU A 6 25.49 11.46 -19.45
C LEU A 6 25.09 10.21 -18.65
N LEU A 7 26.07 9.42 -18.23
CA LEU A 7 25.92 8.36 -17.23
C LEU A 7 25.78 9.02 -15.85
N LEU A 8 24.70 8.70 -15.14
CA LEU A 8 24.48 9.13 -13.76
C LEU A 8 25.19 8.16 -12.81
N LEU A 9 26.27 8.61 -12.20
CA LEU A 9 26.88 7.93 -11.06
C LEU A 9 26.11 8.27 -9.77
N VAL A 10 25.35 7.28 -9.32
CA VAL A 10 24.82 7.00 -7.97
C VAL A 10 24.62 8.20 -7.03
N LEU A 11 23.54 8.98 -7.18
CA LEU A 11 22.96 9.75 -6.06
C LEU A 11 21.43 9.93 -6.26
N PRO A 12 20.56 9.33 -5.43
CA PRO A 12 19.12 9.68 -5.40
C PRO A 12 18.87 11.13 -4.94
N SER A 13 19.90 11.81 -4.43
CA SER A 13 19.81 13.13 -3.79
C SER A 13 20.74 14.19 -4.38
N LEU A 14 21.35 13.93 -5.54
CA LEU A 14 22.17 14.89 -6.30
C LEU A 14 21.97 14.64 -7.79
N VAL A 15 20.84 15.15 -8.26
CA VAL A 15 20.48 15.29 -9.66
C VAL A 15 21.30 16.46 -10.24
N PHE A 16 22.52 16.22 -10.73
CA PHE A 16 23.17 17.18 -11.61
C PHE A 16 22.58 17.01 -13.02
N SER A 17 21.74 17.95 -13.44
CA SER A 17 21.42 18.18 -14.85
C SER A 17 22.44 19.17 -15.41
N GLN A 18 23.22 18.77 -16.39
CA GLN A 18 23.88 19.74 -17.26
C GLN A 18 22.88 20.13 -18.36
N TYR A 19 22.01 21.10 -18.06
CA TYR A 19 21.40 21.97 -19.08
C TYR A 19 21.91 23.39 -18.81
N CYS A 20 23.16 23.62 -19.19
CA CYS A 20 23.74 24.93 -19.45
C CYS A 20 24.89 24.70 -20.44
N THR A 21 24.55 24.63 -21.72
CA THR A 21 25.52 24.89 -22.79
C THR A 21 24.83 25.77 -23.82
N ASP A 22 24.84 27.07 -23.56
CA ASP A 22 25.11 28.11 -24.55
C ASP A 22 25.72 29.28 -23.77
N LEU A 23 27.02 29.15 -23.49
CA LEU A 23 27.88 30.29 -23.18
C LEU A 23 28.40 30.79 -24.52
N ASP A 24 27.54 31.50 -25.25
CA ASP A 24 28.02 32.39 -26.30
C ASP A 24 28.62 33.61 -25.57
N ILE A 25 29.95 33.69 -25.56
CA ILE A 25 30.70 34.77 -24.88
C ILE A 25 30.65 36.00 -25.79
N THR A 26 29.46 36.56 -26.00
CA THR A 26 29.28 37.95 -26.48
C THR A 26 27.84 38.37 -26.28
N ALA A 27 27.57 39.16 -25.24
CA ALA A 27 26.62 40.28 -25.18
C ALA A 27 25.94 40.41 -23.79
N SER A 28 25.92 41.64 -23.31
CA SER A 28 25.39 42.13 -22.06
C SER A 28 23.87 42.01 -21.91
N ASN A 29 23.43 41.81 -20.65
CA ASN A 29 22.09 42.09 -20.11
C ASN A 29 20.90 41.29 -20.69
N ASN A 30 20.56 40.16 -20.05
CA ASN A 30 19.21 39.88 -19.53
C ASN A 30 19.17 38.52 -18.81
N SER A 31 18.41 38.45 -17.71
CA SER A 31 18.31 37.31 -16.81
C SER A 31 17.86 36.01 -17.51
N PRO A 32 18.52 34.85 -17.29
CA PRO A 32 18.05 33.58 -17.81
C PRO A 32 16.82 33.06 -17.04
N ARG A 33 15.78 32.68 -17.78
CA ARG A 33 14.61 31.94 -17.25
C ARG A 33 14.93 30.44 -17.21
N CYS A 34 14.75 29.81 -16.05
CA CYS A 34 14.82 28.35 -15.91
C CYS A 34 13.58 27.69 -16.54
N VAL A 35 13.79 26.81 -17.52
CA VAL A 35 12.78 25.85 -18.01
C VAL A 35 12.93 24.56 -17.20
N SER A 36 11.81 23.97 -16.75
CA SER A 36 11.74 22.72 -16.00
C SER A 36 12.41 21.55 -16.75
N PRO A 37 13.14 20.62 -16.09
CA PRO A 37 13.74 19.48 -16.78
C PRO A 37 12.69 18.44 -17.18
N SER A 38 12.81 17.94 -18.41
CA SER A 38 12.18 16.73 -18.94
C SER A 38 12.50 15.49 -18.11
N GLU A 39 11.64 14.46 -18.15
CA GLU A 39 11.86 13.15 -17.51
C GLU A 39 13.27 12.60 -17.80
N LYS A 40 13.99 12.17 -16.75
CA LYS A 40 15.33 11.59 -16.87
C LYS A 40 15.22 10.07 -17.06
N THR A 41 15.93 9.51 -18.04
CA THR A 41 16.02 8.06 -18.27
C THR A 41 17.37 7.54 -17.78
N LEU A 42 17.37 6.63 -16.82
CA LEU A 42 18.57 5.95 -16.33
C LEU A 42 18.82 4.69 -17.16
N VAL A 43 20.04 4.53 -17.68
CA VAL A 43 20.44 3.39 -18.55
C VAL A 43 21.53 2.51 -17.93
N TRP A 44 22.14 2.95 -16.82
CA TRP A 44 23.14 2.18 -16.09
C TRP A 44 23.24 2.70 -14.65
N TYR A 45 23.55 1.81 -13.70
CA TYR A 45 23.84 2.14 -12.31
C TYR A 45 24.84 1.15 -11.71
N ALA A 46 25.67 1.64 -10.79
CA ALA A 46 26.76 0.84 -10.21
C ALA A 46 26.28 -0.11 -9.12
N ASN A 47 25.37 0.34 -8.26
CA ASN A 47 24.81 -0.42 -7.15
C ASN A 47 23.32 -0.12 -6.99
N GLY A 48 22.47 -1.09 -7.33
CA GLY A 48 21.01 -0.98 -7.21
C GLY A 48 20.49 -1.26 -5.80
N ASP A 49 21.18 -2.13 -5.05
CA ASP A 49 20.71 -2.64 -3.76
C ASP A 49 21.09 -1.75 -2.58
N ASN A 50 22.20 -1.01 -2.69
CA ASN A 50 22.69 -0.10 -1.65
C ASN A 50 22.86 1.33 -2.21
N PRO A 51 21.78 2.12 -2.25
CA PRO A 51 21.82 3.48 -2.80
C PRO A 51 22.73 4.40 -1.97
N ALA A 52 23.54 5.21 -2.64
CA ALA A 52 24.50 6.07 -1.95
C ALA A 52 23.83 7.23 -1.19
N PRO A 53 24.19 7.47 0.08
CA PRO A 53 23.69 8.62 0.85
C PRO A 53 24.07 9.96 0.22
N LYS A 54 23.33 11.02 0.56
CA LYS A 54 23.68 12.39 0.14
C LYS A 54 25.04 12.78 0.70
N GLY A 55 25.92 13.31 -0.16
CA GLY A 55 27.29 13.67 0.20
C GLY A 55 28.33 12.57 -0.06
N SER A 56 27.92 11.43 -0.63
CA SER A 56 28.85 10.40 -1.09
C SER A 56 29.77 10.92 -2.19
N LYS A 57 30.98 10.36 -2.28
CA LYS A 57 32.04 10.78 -3.19
C LYS A 57 32.47 9.62 -4.07
N LEU A 58 32.64 9.90 -5.36
CA LEU A 58 33.28 8.99 -6.30
C LEU A 58 34.68 9.52 -6.60
N GLU A 59 35.70 8.69 -6.43
CA GLU A 59 37.09 9.09 -6.59
C GLU A 59 37.97 8.03 -7.25
N LEU A 60 38.94 8.50 -8.03
CA LEU A 60 40.09 7.73 -8.46
C LEU A 60 41.24 8.03 -7.49
N THR A 61 41.61 7.05 -6.68
CA THR A 61 42.61 7.18 -5.62
C THR A 61 44.03 7.19 -6.20
N SER A 62 45.00 7.68 -5.41
CA SER A 62 46.41 7.75 -5.83
C SER A 62 47.07 6.38 -6.04
N ASP A 63 46.54 5.32 -5.43
CA ASP A 63 46.92 3.93 -5.66
C ASP A 63 46.21 3.29 -6.87
N GLY A 64 45.47 4.10 -7.64
CA GLY A 64 44.86 3.70 -8.90
C GLY A 64 43.60 2.85 -8.73
N GLN A 65 42.79 3.12 -7.70
CA GLN A 65 41.50 2.47 -7.45
C GLN A 65 40.35 3.44 -7.71
N PHE A 66 39.28 2.95 -8.34
CA PHE A 66 38.07 3.74 -8.59
C PHE A 66 36.97 3.33 -7.59
N ILE A 67 36.61 4.22 -6.67
CA ILE A 67 35.79 3.87 -5.49
C ILE A 67 34.67 4.89 -5.30
N LEU A 68 33.48 4.39 -4.97
CA LEU A 68 32.37 5.17 -4.42
C LEU A 68 32.32 4.98 -2.91
N SER A 69 32.41 6.07 -2.14
CA SER A 69 32.37 6.07 -0.68
C SER A 69 31.23 6.94 -0.13
N ASP A 70 30.71 6.58 1.04
CA ASP A 70 29.71 7.36 1.78
C ASP A 70 30.33 8.63 2.41
N PRO A 71 29.53 9.54 2.99
CA PRO A 71 30.04 10.75 3.63
C PRO A 71 31.00 10.51 4.81
N GLN A 72 31.00 9.29 5.36
CA GLN A 72 31.88 8.87 6.45
C GLN A 72 33.18 8.21 5.93
N GLY A 73 33.34 8.07 4.61
CA GLY A 73 34.49 7.46 3.96
C GLY A 73 34.43 5.94 3.84
N LYS A 74 33.29 5.31 4.13
CA LYS A 74 33.11 3.86 3.94
C LYS A 74 32.79 3.55 2.48
N GLU A 75 33.44 2.52 1.94
CA GLU A 75 33.20 2.04 0.57
C GLU A 75 31.76 1.52 0.39
N ILE A 76 31.08 2.04 -0.63
CA ILE A 76 29.74 1.62 -1.10
C ILE A 76 29.87 0.69 -2.30
N TRP A 77 30.79 1.00 -3.22
CA TRP A 77 30.98 0.25 -4.45
C TRP A 77 32.37 0.45 -5.05
N ARG A 78 32.89 -0.60 -5.70
CA ARG A 78 34.05 -0.55 -6.59
C ARG A 78 33.84 -1.49 -7.79
N PRO A 79 34.49 -1.23 -8.94
CA PRO A 79 34.47 -2.16 -10.07
C PRO A 79 35.11 -3.50 -9.69
N GLN A 80 34.39 -4.60 -9.93
CA GLN A 80 34.90 -5.97 -9.71
C GLN A 80 36.12 -6.24 -10.60
N ASN A 81 37.08 -7.00 -10.08
CA ASN A 81 38.36 -7.32 -10.73
C ASN A 81 39.27 -6.12 -11.02
N SER A 82 39.13 -5.00 -10.29
CA SER A 82 40.05 -3.87 -10.43
C SER A 82 41.49 -4.29 -10.11
N VAL A 83 42.28 -4.42 -11.15
CA VAL A 83 43.74 -4.48 -11.10
C VAL A 83 44.21 -3.12 -10.63
N THR A 84 45.09 -3.07 -9.62
CA THR A 84 45.82 -1.86 -9.23
C THR A 84 46.46 -1.23 -10.48
N ALA A 85 46.36 0.10 -10.64
CA ALA A 85 46.88 0.92 -11.77
C ALA A 85 45.84 1.46 -12.79
N VAL A 86 44.63 1.80 -12.36
CA VAL A 86 43.78 2.72 -13.16
C VAL A 86 44.44 4.09 -13.18
N THR A 87 44.61 4.64 -14.38
CA THR A 87 45.25 5.96 -14.56
C THR A 87 44.26 7.07 -14.89
N HIS A 88 43.17 6.72 -15.57
CA HIS A 88 42.10 7.65 -15.90
C HIS A 88 40.80 6.88 -16.18
N ALA A 89 39.70 7.63 -16.15
CA ALA A 89 38.36 7.16 -16.46
C ALA A 89 37.77 8.05 -17.56
N ALA A 90 37.01 7.47 -18.48
CA ALA A 90 36.41 8.22 -19.59
C ALA A 90 34.98 7.78 -19.89
N MET A 91 34.15 8.74 -20.28
CA MET A 91 32.83 8.51 -20.87
C MET A 91 32.98 8.57 -22.39
N LEU A 92 32.73 7.46 -23.08
CA LEU A 92 32.75 7.43 -24.54
C LEU A 92 31.41 7.94 -25.12
N ASP A 93 31.44 8.39 -26.37
CA ASP A 93 30.23 8.87 -27.09
C ASP A 93 29.16 7.78 -27.24
N THR A 94 29.55 6.51 -27.16
CA THR A 94 28.63 5.37 -27.15
C THR A 94 27.86 5.23 -25.83
N GLY A 95 28.24 5.96 -24.78
CA GLY A 95 27.74 5.78 -23.41
C GLY A 95 28.52 4.75 -22.59
N ASN A 96 29.56 4.13 -23.17
CA ASN A 96 30.43 3.21 -22.44
C ASN A 96 31.35 4.00 -21.50
N PHE A 97 31.32 3.64 -20.21
CA PHE A 97 32.23 4.21 -19.21
C PHE A 97 33.40 3.26 -19.01
N VAL A 98 34.61 3.73 -19.29
CA VAL A 98 35.82 2.93 -19.31
C VAL A 98 36.81 3.40 -18.25
N LEU A 99 37.50 2.45 -17.63
CA LEU A 99 38.68 2.67 -16.80
C LEU A 99 39.90 2.15 -17.56
N GLU A 100 40.93 2.97 -17.67
CA GLU A 100 42.08 2.71 -18.53
C GLU A 100 43.42 2.83 -17.81
N ASN A 101 44.36 2.00 -18.24
CA ASN A 101 45.76 2.06 -17.83
C ASN A 101 46.62 2.62 -18.97
N ARG A 102 47.14 3.84 -18.78
CA ARG A 102 47.96 4.59 -19.75
C ARG A 102 49.25 3.86 -20.14
N ASN A 103 49.79 3.01 -19.26
CA ASN A 103 51.05 2.33 -19.52
C ASN A 103 50.90 1.20 -20.55
N GLN A 104 49.67 0.74 -20.81
CA GLN A 104 49.40 -0.39 -21.71
C GLN A 104 48.30 -0.10 -22.76
N ASN A 105 47.71 1.11 -22.78
CA ASN A 105 46.49 1.42 -23.56
C ASN A 105 45.42 0.32 -23.42
N LEU A 106 45.28 -0.21 -22.20
CA LEU A 106 44.40 -1.33 -21.89
C LEU A 106 43.20 -0.81 -21.11
N THR A 107 42.00 -1.09 -21.62
CA THR A 107 40.76 -0.95 -20.85
C THR A 107 40.72 -2.03 -19.79
N VAL A 108 40.81 -1.64 -18.52
CA VAL A 108 40.84 -2.57 -17.38
C VAL A 108 39.45 -2.90 -16.86
N TRP A 109 38.49 -2.00 -17.08
CA TRP A 109 37.08 -2.21 -16.76
C TRP A 109 36.19 -1.34 -17.66
N GLN A 110 35.00 -1.83 -17.99
CA GLN A 110 34.02 -1.06 -18.74
C GLN A 110 32.57 -1.37 -18.34
N SER A 111 31.70 -0.36 -18.39
CA SER A 111 30.28 -0.50 -18.03
C SER A 111 29.53 -1.40 -19.01
N PHE A 112 29.93 -1.44 -20.28
CA PHE A 112 29.27 -2.27 -21.29
C PHE A 112 29.43 -3.78 -21.06
N GLN A 113 30.47 -4.20 -20.34
CA GLN A 113 30.63 -5.59 -19.89
C GLN A 113 29.87 -5.91 -18.60
N ASN A 114 29.32 -4.88 -17.94
CA ASN A 114 28.59 -4.97 -16.68
C ASN A 114 27.24 -4.27 -16.81
N PRO A 115 26.36 -4.72 -17.72
CA PRO A 115 25.06 -4.10 -17.90
C PRO A 115 24.21 -4.22 -16.64
N ALA A 116 23.37 -3.21 -16.39
CA ALA A 116 22.37 -3.23 -15.33
C ALA A 116 21.10 -3.95 -15.85
N ASN A 117 20.06 -3.18 -16.18
CA ASN A 117 18.84 -3.67 -16.81
C ASN A 117 18.69 -3.24 -18.28
N THR A 118 19.64 -2.47 -18.82
CA THR A 118 19.57 -1.88 -20.16
C THR A 118 20.85 -2.19 -20.95
N ILE A 119 20.69 -2.48 -22.24
CA ILE A 119 21.76 -2.44 -23.24
C ILE A 119 21.56 -1.27 -24.21
N LEU A 120 22.67 -0.72 -24.68
CA LEU A 120 22.73 0.38 -25.64
C LEU A 120 23.29 -0.08 -27.00
N PRO A 121 23.07 0.69 -28.08
CA PRO A 121 23.73 0.43 -29.36
C PRO A 121 25.25 0.34 -29.18
N THR A 122 25.90 -0.50 -29.99
CA THR A 122 27.31 -0.93 -29.92
C THR A 122 27.67 -1.89 -28.77
N GLN A 123 26.75 -2.13 -27.83
CA GLN A 123 26.99 -3.06 -26.73
C GLN A 123 26.75 -4.53 -27.15
N THR A 124 27.56 -5.43 -26.61
CA THR A 124 27.39 -6.88 -26.78
C THR A 124 27.10 -7.56 -25.45
N LEU A 125 26.32 -8.64 -25.49
CA LEU A 125 26.14 -9.56 -24.37
C LEU A 125 26.77 -10.90 -24.75
N GLU A 126 27.98 -11.14 -24.24
CA GLU A 126 28.72 -12.38 -24.47
C GLU A 126 28.07 -13.57 -23.74
N ILE A 127 28.43 -14.80 -24.11
CA ILE A 127 28.05 -16.00 -23.34
C ILE A 127 28.37 -15.84 -21.85
N GLY A 128 27.42 -16.20 -21.00
CA GLY A 128 27.47 -16.00 -19.55
C GLY A 128 27.05 -14.60 -19.11
N GLY A 129 26.96 -13.65 -20.03
CA GLY A 129 26.47 -12.30 -19.76
C GLY A 129 25.01 -12.32 -19.33
N THR A 130 24.73 -11.61 -18.24
CA THR A 130 23.43 -11.60 -17.58
C THR A 130 23.00 -10.19 -17.24
N MET A 131 21.71 -9.91 -17.38
CA MET A 131 21.05 -8.70 -16.91
C MET A 131 19.84 -9.05 -16.06
N TYR A 132 19.47 -8.13 -15.18
CA TYR A 132 18.35 -8.28 -14.27
C TYR A 132 17.38 -7.12 -14.44
N SER A 133 16.08 -7.39 -14.30
CA SER A 133 15.11 -6.30 -14.18
C SER A 133 15.39 -5.53 -12.89
N GLN A 134 14.89 -4.28 -12.82
CA GLN A 134 14.76 -3.60 -11.54
C GLN A 134 13.60 -4.22 -10.73
N GLN A 135 13.62 -4.05 -9.40
CA GLN A 135 12.55 -4.53 -8.52
C GLN A 135 11.24 -3.77 -8.76
N SER A 136 11.30 -2.43 -8.83
CA SER A 136 10.14 -1.59 -9.09
C SER A 136 10.54 -0.27 -9.75
N ASN A 137 9.57 0.57 -10.14
CA ASN A 137 9.83 1.89 -10.72
C ASN A 137 10.50 2.86 -9.74
N SER A 138 10.44 2.58 -8.44
CA SER A 138 11.05 3.37 -7.38
C SER A 138 12.28 2.70 -6.76
N SER A 139 12.60 1.48 -7.15
CA SER A 139 13.70 0.68 -6.60
C SER A 139 14.54 0.06 -7.70
N TYR A 140 15.80 0.52 -7.78
CA TYR A 140 16.81 -0.02 -8.70
C TYR A 140 17.47 -1.31 -8.18
N SER A 141 17.01 -1.84 -7.03
CA SER A 141 17.44 -3.14 -6.53
C SER A 141 17.19 -4.24 -7.56
N LYS A 142 17.97 -5.31 -7.44
CA LYS A 142 17.85 -6.48 -8.32
C LYS A 142 16.44 -7.05 -8.25
N GLY A 143 15.76 -7.07 -9.40
CA GLY A 143 14.44 -7.67 -9.58
C GLY A 143 14.49 -9.17 -9.86
N ARG A 144 13.30 -9.75 -10.03
CA ARG A 144 13.08 -11.20 -10.15
C ARG A 144 13.15 -11.76 -11.57
N PHE A 145 13.42 -10.93 -12.59
CA PHE A 145 13.52 -11.37 -13.98
C PHE A 145 14.96 -11.27 -14.45
N GLN A 146 15.39 -12.25 -15.23
CA GLN A 146 16.75 -12.37 -15.75
C GLN A 146 16.72 -12.53 -17.26
N LEU A 147 17.61 -11.82 -17.96
CA LEU A 147 18.00 -12.11 -19.34
C LEU A 147 19.44 -12.65 -19.31
N GLN A 148 19.69 -13.77 -19.98
CA GLN A 148 21.02 -14.38 -20.03
C GLN A 148 21.33 -14.96 -21.40
N MET A 149 22.58 -14.76 -21.85
CA MET A 149 23.14 -15.51 -22.97
C MET A 149 23.76 -16.81 -22.44
N GLU A 150 23.10 -17.95 -22.62
CA GLU A 150 23.55 -19.24 -22.08
C GLU A 150 24.77 -19.80 -22.85
N ALA A 151 25.55 -20.65 -22.19
CA ALA A 151 26.68 -21.34 -22.81
C ALA A 151 26.28 -22.25 -23.98
N GLY A 152 25.04 -22.76 -23.98
CA GLY A 152 24.46 -23.51 -25.09
C GLY A 152 24.17 -22.66 -26.33
N GLY A 153 24.20 -21.33 -26.22
CA GLY A 153 24.01 -20.42 -27.34
C GLY A 153 22.59 -19.86 -27.47
N ASN A 154 21.70 -20.09 -26.51
CA ASN A 154 20.39 -19.44 -26.43
C ASN A 154 20.48 -18.12 -25.65
N LEU A 155 19.80 -17.09 -26.11
CA LEU A 155 19.39 -15.96 -25.30
C LEU A 155 18.06 -16.30 -24.64
N VAL A 156 18.01 -16.29 -23.31
CA VAL A 156 16.86 -16.73 -22.53
C VAL A 156 16.37 -15.68 -21.56
N LEU A 157 15.06 -15.67 -21.32
CA LEU A 157 14.44 -14.97 -20.19
C LEU A 157 13.81 -15.96 -19.22
N ASN A 158 14.06 -15.77 -17.93
CA ASN A 158 13.52 -16.60 -16.87
C ASN A 158 13.26 -15.78 -15.60
N THR A 159 12.46 -16.36 -14.70
CA THR A 159 12.30 -15.80 -13.34
C THR A 159 13.36 -16.36 -12.41
N LEU A 160 13.62 -15.64 -11.33
CA LEU A 160 14.53 -16.03 -10.25
C LEU A 160 13.77 -16.30 -8.97
N ASP A 161 14.29 -17.24 -8.19
CA ASP A 161 13.96 -17.37 -6.78
C ASP A 161 14.51 -16.17 -6.00
N PRO A 162 13.68 -15.45 -5.23
CA PRO A 162 14.11 -14.24 -4.52
C PRO A 162 15.21 -14.47 -3.47
N GLU A 163 15.24 -15.64 -2.83
CA GLU A 163 16.18 -15.93 -1.74
C GLU A 163 17.50 -16.53 -2.25
N SER A 164 17.42 -17.58 -3.06
CA SER A 164 18.59 -18.30 -3.56
C SER A 164 19.18 -17.70 -4.84
N GLY A 165 18.43 -16.84 -5.55
CA GLY A 165 18.80 -16.33 -6.87
C GLY A 165 18.78 -17.40 -7.97
N LYS A 166 18.22 -18.59 -7.70
CA LYS A 166 18.16 -19.68 -8.67
C LYS A 166 17.20 -19.35 -9.82
N ALA A 167 17.64 -19.58 -11.05
CA ALA A 167 16.80 -19.50 -12.24
C ALA A 167 15.75 -20.63 -12.28
N TYR A 168 14.49 -20.25 -12.52
CA TYR A 168 13.40 -21.17 -12.86
C TYR A 168 13.32 -21.39 -14.38
N ASP A 169 12.26 -22.08 -14.84
CA ASP A 169 12.13 -22.41 -16.26
C ASP A 169 12.08 -21.16 -17.14
N VAL A 170 12.62 -21.32 -18.34
CA VAL A 170 12.71 -20.29 -19.36
C VAL A 170 11.32 -20.03 -19.94
N TYR A 171 10.90 -18.76 -19.94
CA TYR A 171 9.63 -18.33 -20.55
C TYR A 171 9.82 -17.71 -21.94
N TYR A 172 11.07 -17.45 -22.35
CA TYR A 172 11.42 -17.05 -23.71
C TYR A 172 12.83 -17.56 -24.08
N SER A 173 12.98 -18.08 -25.30
CA SER A 173 14.25 -18.55 -25.85
C SER A 173 14.40 -18.04 -27.29
N SER A 174 15.59 -17.60 -27.66
CA SER A 174 15.93 -17.28 -29.07
C SER A 174 15.99 -18.51 -29.97
N ASN A 175 16.05 -19.72 -29.40
CA ASN A 175 16.18 -20.99 -30.11
C ASN A 175 17.40 -21.02 -31.05
N THR A 176 18.51 -20.49 -30.56
CA THR A 176 19.80 -20.41 -31.25
C THR A 176 20.82 -21.41 -30.71
N ASN A 177 20.39 -22.42 -29.95
CA ASN A 177 21.21 -23.57 -29.58
C ASN A 177 20.95 -24.71 -30.58
N ASP A 178 22.02 -25.22 -31.19
CA ASP A 178 22.00 -26.38 -32.07
C ASP A 178 22.92 -27.46 -31.47
N ALA A 179 22.32 -28.42 -30.78
CA ALA A 179 23.04 -29.53 -30.16
C ALA A 179 23.65 -30.51 -31.18
N ALA A 180 23.13 -30.57 -32.40
CA ALA A 180 23.67 -31.42 -33.46
C ALA A 180 24.89 -30.78 -34.14
N ASN A 181 24.90 -29.44 -34.24
CA ASN A 181 26.02 -28.68 -34.76
C ASN A 181 26.27 -27.40 -33.95
N SER A 182 27.19 -27.49 -32.99
CA SER A 182 27.55 -26.36 -32.13
C SER A 182 28.03 -25.12 -32.89
N GLY A 183 28.47 -25.25 -34.15
CA GLY A 183 28.82 -24.11 -35.02
C GLY A 183 27.62 -23.23 -35.38
N ASN A 184 26.41 -23.80 -35.43
CA ASN A 184 25.17 -23.05 -35.63
C ASN A 184 24.62 -22.44 -34.34
N SER A 185 25.29 -22.67 -33.20
CA SER A 185 24.83 -22.13 -31.93
C SER A 185 25.21 -20.65 -31.78
N GLY A 186 24.43 -19.91 -31.00
CA GLY A 186 24.71 -18.52 -30.66
C GLY A 186 26.05 -18.36 -29.92
N GLN A 187 26.74 -17.26 -30.22
CA GLN A 187 27.99 -16.85 -29.58
C GLN A 187 27.79 -15.65 -28.65
N ARG A 188 27.02 -14.64 -29.10
CA ARG A 188 26.77 -13.41 -28.36
C ARG A 188 25.55 -12.68 -28.91
N VAL A 189 24.96 -11.81 -28.11
CA VAL A 189 23.97 -10.82 -28.57
C VAL A 189 24.70 -9.54 -28.98
N ILE A 190 24.29 -8.93 -30.09
CA ILE A 190 24.78 -7.63 -30.54
C ILE A 190 23.59 -6.69 -30.66
N PHE A 191 23.72 -5.50 -30.09
CA PHE A 191 22.83 -4.37 -30.35
C PHE A 191 23.59 -3.36 -31.21
N ASP A 192 23.23 -3.24 -32.48
CA ASP A 192 23.95 -2.38 -33.42
C ASP A 192 23.42 -0.94 -33.46
N GLU A 193 24.16 -0.07 -34.14
CA GLU A 193 23.84 1.36 -34.30
C GLU A 193 22.56 1.61 -35.11
N SER A 194 22.06 0.63 -35.87
CA SER A 194 20.81 0.74 -36.62
C SER A 194 19.57 0.58 -35.73
N GLY A 195 19.77 0.23 -34.46
CA GLY A 195 18.68 -0.12 -33.56
C GLY A 195 18.27 -1.60 -33.67
N SER A 196 19.10 -2.47 -34.24
CA SER A 196 18.82 -3.91 -34.38
C SER A 196 19.54 -4.73 -33.32
N ILE A 197 18.82 -5.66 -32.72
CA ILE A 197 19.30 -6.64 -31.75
C ILE A 197 19.23 -8.02 -32.40
N TYR A 198 20.37 -8.72 -32.44
CA TYR A 198 20.45 -10.06 -33.02
C TYR A 198 21.47 -10.93 -32.27
N VAL A 199 21.31 -12.24 -32.37
CA VAL A 199 22.29 -13.23 -31.91
C VAL A 199 23.24 -13.53 -33.06
N LEU A 200 24.54 -13.33 -32.85
CA LEU A 200 25.59 -13.77 -33.77
C LEU A 200 25.89 -15.25 -33.48
N LEU A 201 25.80 -16.10 -34.50
CA LEU A 201 26.11 -17.52 -34.44
C LEU A 201 27.61 -17.77 -34.61
N ARG A 202 28.12 -18.90 -34.10
CA ARG A 202 29.55 -19.25 -34.18
C ARG A 202 30.05 -19.47 -35.61
N ASN A 203 29.17 -19.79 -36.56
CA ASN A 203 29.45 -19.91 -37.98
C ASN A 203 29.43 -18.56 -38.74
N GLY A 204 29.17 -17.45 -38.05
CA GLY A 204 29.06 -16.11 -38.63
C GLY A 204 27.66 -15.72 -39.13
N GLY A 205 26.68 -16.61 -39.06
CA GLY A 205 25.27 -16.29 -39.32
C GLY A 205 24.65 -15.42 -38.22
N THR A 206 23.48 -14.84 -38.48
CA THR A 206 22.78 -13.97 -37.54
C THR A 206 21.32 -14.36 -37.40
N VAL A 207 20.78 -14.33 -36.18
CA VAL A 207 19.35 -14.54 -35.89
C VAL A 207 18.79 -13.27 -35.28
N ASN A 208 17.85 -12.64 -35.98
CA ASN A 208 17.23 -11.39 -35.53
C ASN A 208 16.32 -11.61 -34.32
N ILE A 209 16.47 -10.75 -33.31
CA ILE A 209 15.67 -10.75 -32.08
C ILE A 209 14.67 -9.58 -32.08
N ALA A 210 15.15 -8.38 -32.40
CA ALA A 210 14.33 -7.20 -32.58
C ALA A 210 15.02 -6.24 -33.56
N SER A 211 14.25 -5.55 -34.40
CA SER A 211 14.77 -4.49 -35.25
C SER A 211 14.01 -3.20 -35.02
N GLY A 212 14.75 -2.09 -35.02
CA GLY A 212 14.17 -0.77 -35.23
C GLY A 212 13.40 -0.72 -36.55
N SER A 213 12.37 0.12 -36.63
CA SER A 213 11.78 0.46 -37.92
C SER A 213 12.81 1.19 -38.78
N SER A 214 12.93 0.82 -40.08
CA SER A 214 13.78 1.49 -41.09
C SER A 214 13.31 2.92 -41.41
N LEU A 215 13.15 3.76 -40.39
CA LEU A 215 12.73 5.15 -40.55
C LEU A 215 13.96 6.02 -40.77
N THR A 216 13.89 6.87 -41.78
CA THR A 216 14.93 7.80 -42.23
C THR A 216 15.13 9.01 -41.29
N GLY A 217 15.17 8.78 -39.97
CA GLY A 217 15.28 9.83 -38.95
C GLY A 217 16.34 9.52 -37.89
N ASP A 218 16.84 10.57 -37.23
CA ASP A 218 17.79 10.46 -36.11
C ASP A 218 17.06 10.02 -34.83
N TYR A 219 17.01 8.71 -34.60
CA TYR A 219 16.41 8.10 -33.41
C TYR A 219 17.47 7.65 -32.41
N TYR A 220 17.17 7.82 -31.13
CA TYR A 220 17.85 7.12 -30.05
C TYR A 220 17.18 5.79 -29.78
N TYR A 221 17.99 4.74 -29.62
CA TYR A 221 17.50 3.41 -29.25
C TYR A 221 18.05 2.98 -27.90
N ARG A 222 17.25 2.21 -27.15
CA ARG A 222 17.70 1.46 -25.97
C ARG A 222 16.90 0.17 -25.86
N ALA A 223 17.48 -0.87 -25.30
CA ALA A 223 16.74 -2.10 -25.00
C ALA A 223 16.82 -2.39 -23.51
N THR A 224 15.69 -2.60 -22.85
CA THR A 224 15.61 -2.68 -21.38
C THR A 224 14.79 -3.89 -20.96
N LEU A 225 15.32 -4.67 -20.01
CA LEU A 225 14.53 -5.66 -19.28
C LEU A 225 13.78 -4.91 -18.19
N ASP A 226 12.52 -4.60 -18.47
CA ASP A 226 11.71 -3.83 -17.54
C ASP A 226 11.33 -4.68 -16.33
N GLN A 227 10.92 -3.98 -15.27
CA GLN A 227 10.45 -4.59 -14.03
C GLN A 227 9.37 -5.66 -14.21
N ASP A 228 8.61 -5.63 -15.31
CA ASP A 228 7.54 -6.58 -15.62
C ASP A 228 8.00 -7.83 -16.37
N GLY A 229 9.30 -7.99 -16.55
CA GLY A 229 9.92 -9.18 -17.15
C GLY A 229 9.91 -9.16 -18.68
N VAL A 230 9.40 -8.10 -19.31
CA VAL A 230 9.45 -7.94 -20.76
C VAL A 230 10.73 -7.21 -21.14
N PHE A 231 11.49 -7.78 -22.06
CA PHE A 231 12.62 -7.12 -22.69
C PHE A 231 12.11 -6.27 -23.86
N ARG A 232 12.22 -4.94 -23.74
CA ARG A 232 11.66 -3.99 -24.70
C ARG A 232 12.72 -3.22 -25.45
N LEU A 233 12.59 -3.17 -26.76
CA LEU A 233 13.29 -2.21 -27.60
C LEU A 233 12.47 -0.91 -27.64
N TYR A 234 13.10 0.19 -27.24
CA TYR A 234 12.53 1.52 -27.28
C TYR A 234 13.23 2.37 -28.32
N ASN A 235 12.49 3.31 -28.91
CA ASN A 235 13.06 4.42 -29.66
C ASN A 235 12.56 5.76 -29.12
N ARG A 236 13.35 6.81 -29.37
CA ARG A 236 12.98 8.19 -29.08
C ARG A 236 13.51 9.08 -30.18
N ASP A 237 12.61 9.84 -30.80
CA ASP A 237 12.96 10.88 -31.75
C ASP A 237 13.83 11.94 -31.05
N ASN A 238 14.88 12.43 -31.69
CA ASN A 238 15.72 13.50 -31.14
C ASN A 238 14.93 14.76 -30.75
N SER A 239 13.81 15.03 -31.41
CA SER A 239 12.90 16.14 -31.11
C SER A 239 11.91 15.87 -29.97
N SER A 240 11.77 14.61 -29.54
CA SER A 240 10.80 14.18 -28.52
C SER A 240 11.45 13.92 -27.17
N THR A 241 10.73 14.21 -26.10
CA THR A 241 11.14 13.87 -24.74
C THR A 241 10.68 12.48 -24.31
N SER A 242 9.73 11.84 -25.01
CA SER A 242 9.11 10.57 -24.59
C SER A 242 9.60 9.36 -25.40
N TRP A 243 9.85 8.25 -24.72
CA TRP A 243 10.18 6.97 -25.36
C TRP A 243 8.94 6.24 -25.89
N SER A 244 9.07 5.63 -27.05
CA SER A 244 8.06 4.77 -27.67
C SER A 244 8.56 3.32 -27.70
N VAL A 245 7.65 2.37 -27.50
CA VAL A 245 7.95 0.94 -27.57
C VAL A 245 7.96 0.51 -29.04
N VAL A 246 9.06 -0.11 -29.48
CA VAL A 246 9.21 -0.67 -30.83
C VAL A 246 8.86 -2.16 -30.84
N LYS A 247 9.40 -2.92 -29.87
CA LYS A 247 9.20 -4.38 -29.78
C LYS A 247 9.17 -4.83 -28.33
N ASN A 248 8.26 -5.76 -28.04
CA ASN A 248 8.17 -6.49 -26.77
C ASN A 248 8.73 -7.91 -26.96
N ILE A 249 9.54 -8.37 -26.01
CA ILE A 249 10.05 -9.74 -25.98
C ILE A 249 9.81 -10.34 -24.59
N PRO A 250 8.96 -11.37 -24.47
CA PRO A 250 8.05 -11.88 -25.50
C PRO A 250 6.95 -10.87 -25.87
N ASP A 251 6.26 -11.09 -26.99
CA ASP A 251 5.17 -10.19 -27.46
C ASP A 251 4.02 -10.10 -26.45
N ASN A 252 3.67 -11.22 -25.82
CA ASN A 252 2.72 -11.30 -24.71
C ASN A 252 3.29 -12.20 -23.62
N ILE A 253 3.78 -11.59 -22.54
CA ILE A 253 4.35 -12.32 -21.41
C ILE A 253 3.31 -13.11 -20.62
N CYS A 254 2.02 -12.76 -20.68
CA CYS A 254 0.99 -13.48 -19.93
C CYS A 254 0.70 -14.88 -20.52
N THR A 255 0.99 -15.12 -21.80
CA THR A 255 0.69 -16.38 -22.49
C THR A 255 1.91 -17.28 -22.69
N VAL A 256 3.03 -16.95 -22.05
CA VAL A 256 4.28 -17.73 -22.14
C VAL A 256 4.13 -19.12 -21.52
N THR A 257 5.07 -20.00 -21.84
CA THR A 257 5.14 -21.34 -21.25
C THR A 257 5.20 -21.24 -19.71
N PRO A 258 4.29 -21.91 -18.99
CA PRO A 258 4.27 -21.88 -17.52
C PRO A 258 5.48 -22.64 -16.97
N SER A 259 5.99 -22.21 -15.80
CA SER A 259 7.08 -22.91 -15.12
C SER A 259 6.55 -23.93 -14.11
N ASN A 260 7.23 -25.06 -14.00
CA ASN A 260 6.94 -26.08 -12.99
C ASN A 260 7.26 -25.63 -11.57
N LEU A 261 8.16 -24.66 -11.42
CA LEU A 261 8.63 -24.13 -10.15
C LEU A 261 8.42 -22.61 -10.06
N GLY A 262 8.26 -22.12 -8.84
CA GLY A 262 8.00 -20.71 -8.59
C GLY A 262 6.55 -20.31 -8.87
N SER A 263 6.31 -19.00 -8.81
CA SER A 263 4.96 -18.43 -8.84
C SER A 263 4.44 -18.09 -10.25
N GLY A 264 5.29 -18.19 -11.27
CA GLY A 264 5.05 -17.59 -12.59
C GLY A 264 5.21 -16.06 -12.59
N ILE A 265 4.73 -15.41 -13.65
CA ILE A 265 4.97 -13.98 -13.95
C ILE A 265 4.41 -13.03 -12.88
N CYS A 266 3.21 -13.30 -12.38
CA CYS A 266 2.49 -12.35 -11.52
C CYS A 266 2.53 -12.64 -10.00
N GLY A 267 3.24 -13.69 -9.58
CA GLY A 267 3.21 -14.11 -8.18
C GLY A 267 2.05 -15.06 -7.86
N PHE A 268 2.09 -15.70 -6.70
CA PHE A 268 1.11 -16.73 -6.34
C PHE A 268 -0.30 -16.14 -6.21
N ASN A 269 -1.33 -16.92 -6.52
CA ASN A 269 -2.76 -16.58 -6.39
C ASN A 269 -3.21 -15.33 -7.15
N SER A 270 -2.40 -14.87 -8.09
CA SER A 270 -2.71 -13.78 -9.01
C SER A 270 -2.80 -14.32 -10.44
N TYR A 271 -3.29 -13.51 -11.38
CA TYR A 271 -3.24 -13.84 -12.80
C TYR A 271 -2.79 -12.65 -13.66
N CYS A 272 -2.05 -12.95 -14.73
CA CYS A 272 -1.55 -11.99 -15.70
C CYS A 272 -2.59 -11.66 -16.76
N SER A 273 -2.80 -10.39 -17.05
CA SER A 273 -3.60 -9.92 -18.18
C SER A 273 -2.88 -8.76 -18.89
N ILE A 274 -3.23 -8.50 -20.15
CA ILE A 274 -2.74 -7.32 -20.87
C ILE A 274 -3.73 -6.17 -20.68
N ASP A 275 -3.24 -5.02 -20.20
CA ASP A 275 -4.04 -3.82 -19.99
C ASP A 275 -4.40 -3.12 -21.32
N GLY A 276 -5.24 -2.08 -21.25
CA GLY A 276 -5.66 -1.31 -22.43
C GLY A 276 -4.53 -0.56 -23.16
N ARG A 277 -3.31 -0.53 -22.62
CA ARG A 277 -2.11 0.05 -23.25
C ARG A 277 -1.19 -1.01 -23.84
N GLY A 278 -1.53 -2.29 -23.75
CA GLY A 278 -0.69 -3.39 -24.22
C GLY A 278 0.42 -3.78 -23.23
N LEU A 279 0.32 -3.38 -21.96
CA LEU A 279 1.28 -3.73 -20.91
C LEU A 279 0.73 -4.84 -20.01
N PRO A 280 1.56 -5.76 -19.50
CA PRO A 280 1.11 -6.77 -18.55
C PRO A 280 0.74 -6.15 -17.21
N ASP A 281 -0.43 -6.51 -16.69
CA ASP A 281 -0.89 -6.21 -15.34
C ASP A 281 -1.18 -7.51 -14.59
N CYS A 282 -0.87 -7.49 -13.29
CA CYS A 282 -1.08 -8.61 -12.40
C CYS A 282 -2.32 -8.31 -11.56
N LEU A 283 -3.32 -9.18 -11.66
CA LEU A 283 -4.63 -8.97 -11.06
C LEU A 283 -4.90 -10.02 -9.99
N CYS A 284 -5.62 -9.61 -8.94
CA CYS A 284 -6.12 -10.53 -7.94
C CYS A 284 -7.54 -10.98 -8.28
N PRO A 285 -7.86 -12.27 -8.13
CA PRO A 285 -9.23 -12.74 -8.17
C PRO A 285 -10.11 -12.06 -7.11
N ASP A 286 -11.42 -12.00 -7.36
CA ASP A 286 -12.37 -11.50 -6.37
C ASP A 286 -12.24 -12.26 -5.04
N GLY A 287 -12.21 -11.53 -3.94
CA GLY A 287 -11.95 -12.09 -2.60
C GLY A 287 -10.47 -12.23 -2.25
N TYR A 288 -9.56 -11.86 -3.14
CA TYR A 288 -8.11 -11.77 -2.89
C TYR A 288 -7.64 -10.31 -2.93
N SER A 289 -6.50 -10.01 -2.31
CA SER A 289 -5.83 -8.71 -2.34
C SER A 289 -4.34 -8.88 -2.61
N HIS A 290 -3.70 -7.85 -3.17
CA HIS A 290 -2.26 -7.86 -3.41
C HIS A 290 -1.50 -8.03 -2.09
N LEU A 291 -0.42 -8.81 -2.13
CA LEU A 291 0.53 -8.91 -1.02
C LEU A 291 1.17 -7.55 -0.74
N ASP A 292 1.64 -6.88 -1.81
CA ASP A 292 2.13 -5.52 -1.80
C ASP A 292 1.41 -4.69 -2.89
N PRO A 293 0.63 -3.66 -2.52
CA PRO A 293 -0.01 -2.77 -3.50
C PRO A 293 0.96 -1.98 -4.37
N LEU A 294 2.20 -1.76 -3.92
CA LEU A 294 3.25 -1.05 -4.66
C LEU A 294 3.99 -1.98 -5.64
N ASP A 295 3.96 -3.28 -5.37
CA ASP A 295 4.54 -4.32 -6.22
C ASP A 295 3.55 -5.48 -6.42
N ARG A 296 2.66 -5.26 -7.40
CA ARG A 296 1.58 -6.21 -7.73
C ARG A 296 2.07 -7.59 -8.18
N LYS A 297 3.37 -7.75 -8.51
CA LYS A 297 3.97 -9.00 -9.02
C LYS A 297 4.40 -9.96 -7.92
N GLN A 298 4.27 -9.56 -6.65
CA GLN A 298 4.48 -10.46 -5.53
C GLN A 298 3.33 -11.48 -5.41
N GLY A 299 2.18 -11.18 -6.03
CA GLY A 299 1.00 -12.03 -6.05
C GLY A 299 -0.08 -11.53 -5.09
N CYS A 300 -0.99 -12.43 -4.75
CA CYS A 300 -2.17 -12.12 -3.96
C CYS A 300 -2.31 -13.06 -2.77
N LYS A 301 -3.02 -12.57 -1.74
CA LYS A 301 -3.50 -13.35 -0.61
C LYS A 301 -5.03 -13.36 -0.57
N PRO A 302 -5.66 -14.45 -0.10
CA PRO A 302 -7.10 -14.42 0.16
C PRO A 302 -7.40 -13.41 1.28
N ASN A 303 -8.54 -12.73 1.19
CA ASN A 303 -9.05 -11.82 2.22
C ASN A 303 -9.80 -12.56 3.34
N PHE A 304 -9.56 -13.86 3.46
CA PHE A 304 -10.22 -14.79 4.36
C PHE A 304 -9.23 -15.90 4.74
N GLU A 305 -9.47 -16.54 5.89
CA GLU A 305 -8.65 -17.66 6.36
C GLU A 305 -8.91 -18.91 5.52
N LEU A 306 -7.83 -19.61 5.18
CA LEU A 306 -7.87 -20.85 4.41
C LEU A 306 -8.26 -22.06 5.29
N PRO A 307 -8.77 -23.16 4.70
CA PRO A 307 -8.82 -24.52 5.28
C PRO A 307 -7.64 -24.86 6.19
N SER A 308 -7.89 -25.52 7.32
CA SER A 308 -6.88 -26.31 8.02
C SER A 308 -6.90 -27.80 7.64
N CYS A 309 -7.99 -28.31 7.04
CA CYS A 309 -8.20 -29.73 6.71
C CYS A 309 -8.02 -30.73 7.87
N GLN A 310 -8.04 -30.30 9.14
CA GLN A 310 -7.62 -31.14 10.27
C GLN A 310 -8.73 -31.77 11.11
N THR A 311 -9.97 -31.22 11.19
CA THR A 311 -11.19 -31.87 11.72
C THR A 311 -12.39 -30.90 11.79
N ALA A 312 -13.61 -31.45 11.79
CA ALA A 312 -14.89 -30.81 11.48
C ALA A 312 -15.49 -29.82 12.52
N VAL A 313 -14.68 -29.10 13.29
CA VAL A 313 -15.23 -28.28 14.39
C VAL A 313 -15.43 -26.81 14.00
N ASP A 314 -14.58 -26.17 13.19
CA ASP A 314 -14.76 -24.75 12.81
C ASP A 314 -14.09 -24.36 11.47
N GLY A 315 -14.28 -25.16 10.41
CA GLY A 315 -13.77 -24.88 9.07
C GLY A 315 -14.88 -24.77 8.02
N TRP A 316 -14.59 -24.12 6.88
CA TRP A 316 -15.38 -24.23 5.64
C TRP A 316 -15.66 -25.69 5.19
N GLU A 317 -14.90 -26.70 5.67
CA GLU A 317 -15.22 -28.14 5.52
C GLU A 317 -16.49 -28.55 6.28
N ALA A 318 -16.71 -27.95 7.45
CA ALA A 318 -17.79 -28.28 8.37
C ALA A 318 -19.09 -27.56 7.99
N ASN A 319 -18.99 -26.35 7.45
CA ASN A 319 -20.12 -25.61 6.91
C ASN A 319 -19.91 -25.29 5.42
N LYS A 320 -20.37 -26.21 4.56
CA LYS A 320 -20.33 -26.04 3.11
C LYS A 320 -21.08 -24.79 2.65
N ASP A 321 -22.07 -24.30 3.40
CA ASP A 321 -22.82 -23.09 3.01
C ASP A 321 -22.08 -21.79 3.32
N ALA A 322 -20.92 -21.86 3.97
CA ALA A 322 -20.03 -20.72 4.19
C ALA A 322 -19.11 -20.40 2.99
N VAL A 323 -19.25 -21.10 1.86
CA VAL A 323 -18.44 -20.87 0.65
C VAL A 323 -19.30 -20.61 -0.58
N GLU A 324 -18.84 -19.70 -1.42
CA GLU A 324 -19.41 -19.41 -2.73
C GLU A 324 -18.31 -19.47 -3.80
N PHE A 325 -18.73 -19.45 -5.07
CA PHE A 325 -17.81 -19.46 -6.21
C PHE A 325 -17.90 -18.14 -6.98
N ARG A 326 -16.76 -17.52 -7.22
CA ARG A 326 -16.60 -16.40 -8.15
C ARG A 326 -16.15 -16.96 -9.50
N GLU A 327 -16.85 -16.57 -10.56
CA GLU A 327 -16.56 -17.05 -11.93
C GLU A 327 -15.67 -16.03 -12.65
N LEU A 328 -14.52 -16.47 -13.15
CA LEU A 328 -13.71 -15.71 -14.11
C LEU A 328 -13.68 -16.46 -15.43
N LYS A 329 -13.95 -15.77 -16.53
CA LYS A 329 -13.87 -16.34 -17.88
C LYS A 329 -12.46 -16.23 -18.40
N ASP A 330 -12.03 -17.24 -19.14
CA ASP A 330 -10.77 -17.24 -19.90
C ASP A 330 -9.55 -16.97 -19.00
N VAL A 331 -9.59 -17.47 -17.76
CA VAL A 331 -8.49 -17.40 -16.79
C VAL A 331 -8.17 -18.80 -16.29
N ASN A 332 -6.88 -19.12 -16.19
CA ASN A 332 -6.38 -20.41 -15.74
C ASN A 332 -5.09 -20.25 -14.92
N TRP A 333 -4.74 -21.27 -14.14
CA TRP A 333 -3.48 -21.42 -13.39
C TRP A 333 -2.79 -22.73 -13.77
N PRO A 334 -2.20 -22.84 -14.97
CA PRO A 334 -1.62 -24.09 -15.45
C PRO A 334 -0.56 -24.66 -14.49
N LEU A 335 -0.41 -25.98 -14.51
CA LEU A 335 0.52 -26.75 -13.65
C LEU A 335 0.19 -26.75 -12.14
N SER A 336 -0.87 -26.05 -11.72
CA SER A 336 -1.39 -26.13 -10.33
C SER A 336 -2.48 -27.20 -10.14
N ASP A 337 -2.76 -27.99 -11.17
CA ASP A 337 -3.78 -29.04 -11.18
C ASP A 337 -3.33 -30.26 -10.38
N TYR A 338 -4.20 -30.78 -9.51
CA TYR A 338 -3.94 -32.03 -8.78
C TYR A 338 -4.96 -33.13 -9.09
N GLN A 339 -6.07 -32.81 -9.76
CA GLN A 339 -7.09 -33.77 -10.16
C GLN A 339 -7.85 -33.29 -11.39
N LEU A 340 -8.08 -34.21 -12.34
CA LEU A 340 -8.97 -34.04 -13.49
C LEU A 340 -10.18 -34.96 -13.33
N GLN A 341 -11.37 -34.44 -13.60
CA GLN A 341 -12.61 -35.20 -13.70
C GLN A 341 -13.28 -34.88 -15.03
N GLU A 342 -13.72 -35.90 -15.76
CA GLU A 342 -14.28 -35.76 -17.10
C GLU A 342 -15.43 -36.75 -17.32
N GLY A 343 -16.38 -36.36 -18.18
CA GLY A 343 -17.56 -37.17 -18.50
C GLY A 343 -18.81 -36.30 -18.70
N PRO A 344 -19.83 -36.78 -19.43
CA PRO A 344 -21.04 -36.02 -19.72
C PRO A 344 -21.83 -35.59 -18.47
N GLU A 345 -21.61 -36.24 -17.33
CA GLU A 345 -22.21 -35.92 -16.03
C GLU A 345 -21.50 -34.77 -15.28
N PHE A 346 -20.28 -34.40 -15.67
CA PHE A 346 -19.47 -33.36 -15.03
C PHE A 346 -19.74 -31.99 -15.64
N ASN A 347 -20.98 -31.52 -15.55
CA ASN A 347 -21.31 -30.13 -15.89
C ASN A 347 -20.71 -29.13 -14.87
N LYS A 348 -20.83 -27.83 -15.18
CA LYS A 348 -20.28 -26.74 -14.34
C LYS A 348 -20.71 -26.84 -12.88
N GLU A 349 -21.99 -27.14 -12.62
CA GLU A 349 -22.56 -27.26 -11.28
C GLU A 349 -21.97 -28.46 -10.52
N LYS A 350 -21.78 -29.59 -11.21
CA LYS A 350 -21.12 -30.76 -10.64
C LYS A 350 -19.65 -30.49 -10.33
N CYS A 351 -18.97 -29.71 -11.18
CA CYS A 351 -17.60 -29.26 -10.94
C CYS A 351 -17.50 -28.35 -9.70
N LYS A 352 -18.42 -27.36 -9.57
CA LYS A 352 -18.54 -26.54 -8.34
C LYS A 352 -18.73 -27.42 -7.12
N GLN A 353 -19.68 -28.36 -7.16
CA GLN A 353 -19.97 -29.23 -6.03
C GLN A 353 -18.78 -30.12 -5.66
N SER A 354 -18.11 -30.70 -6.66
CA SER A 354 -16.91 -31.53 -6.45
C SER A 354 -15.76 -30.75 -5.81
N CYS A 355 -15.57 -29.48 -6.17
CA CYS A 355 -14.59 -28.59 -5.51
C CYS A 355 -15.08 -28.12 -4.13
N LYS A 356 -16.38 -27.93 -3.95
CA LYS A 356 -16.99 -27.56 -2.66
C LYS A 356 -16.76 -28.65 -1.62
N ASP A 357 -16.92 -29.91 -2.03
CA ASP A 357 -16.75 -31.10 -1.21
C ASP A 357 -15.28 -31.46 -0.91
N ASP A 358 -14.34 -30.79 -1.58
CA ASP A 358 -12.91 -31.04 -1.46
C ASP A 358 -12.23 -29.91 -0.65
N CYS A 359 -11.61 -30.30 0.45
CA CYS A 359 -10.85 -29.44 1.37
C CYS A 359 -9.60 -28.81 0.75
N LEU A 360 -9.05 -29.39 -0.31
CA LEU A 360 -7.83 -28.85 -0.91
C LEU A 360 -8.13 -27.98 -2.12
N CYS A 361 -9.36 -28.08 -2.66
CA CYS A 361 -9.76 -27.35 -3.85
C CYS A 361 -10.04 -25.88 -3.53
N VAL A 362 -9.21 -24.98 -4.08
CA VAL A 362 -9.40 -23.52 -3.98
C VAL A 362 -9.87 -22.91 -5.30
N VAL A 363 -9.55 -23.55 -6.43
CA VAL A 363 -10.02 -23.17 -7.76
C VAL A 363 -10.35 -24.44 -8.53
N ALA A 364 -11.43 -24.42 -9.28
CA ALA A 364 -11.71 -25.44 -10.30
C ALA A 364 -11.85 -24.78 -11.67
N ILE A 365 -11.26 -25.35 -12.70
CA ILE A 365 -11.44 -24.90 -14.09
C ILE A 365 -12.44 -25.82 -14.74
N TYR A 366 -13.45 -25.24 -15.38
CA TYR A 366 -14.44 -25.97 -16.17
C TYR A 366 -14.35 -25.55 -17.63
N ASN A 367 -14.38 -26.51 -18.56
CA ASN A 367 -14.48 -26.23 -19.99
C ASN A 367 -15.76 -26.82 -20.63
N THR A 368 -15.94 -26.53 -21.90
CA THR A 368 -17.07 -27.02 -22.72
C THR A 368 -17.04 -28.53 -23.00
N ASP A 369 -15.90 -29.20 -22.79
CA ASP A 369 -15.75 -30.65 -22.98
C ASP A 369 -16.16 -31.45 -21.72
N ASN A 370 -16.84 -30.81 -20.77
CA ASN A 370 -17.22 -31.35 -19.46
C ASN A 370 -16.01 -31.84 -18.64
N GLN A 371 -14.89 -31.13 -18.74
CA GLN A 371 -13.70 -31.38 -17.93
C GLN A 371 -13.64 -30.39 -16.76
N CYS A 372 -13.31 -30.92 -15.59
CA CYS A 372 -13.18 -30.19 -14.33
C CYS A 372 -11.78 -30.43 -13.76
N TRP A 373 -10.93 -29.41 -13.77
CA TRP A 373 -9.59 -29.47 -13.19
C TRP A 373 -9.56 -28.77 -11.84
N LYS A 374 -9.21 -29.51 -10.78
CA LYS A 374 -9.08 -28.94 -9.43
C LYS A 374 -7.66 -28.50 -9.14
N LYS A 375 -7.54 -27.36 -8.47
CA LYS A 375 -6.27 -26.73 -8.10
C LYS A 375 -6.22 -26.44 -6.60
N LYS A 376 -5.03 -26.60 -6.03
CA LYS A 376 -4.74 -26.44 -4.60
C LYS A 376 -3.90 -25.20 -4.33
N PHE A 377 -4.03 -24.64 -3.13
CA PHE A 377 -3.25 -23.47 -2.71
C PHE A 377 -1.78 -23.84 -2.39
N PRO A 378 -0.81 -22.95 -2.67
CA PRO A 378 -0.92 -21.74 -3.50
C PRO A 378 -1.02 -22.10 -4.98
N VAL A 379 -1.77 -21.32 -5.77
CA VAL A 379 -1.84 -21.50 -7.22
C VAL A 379 -0.80 -20.63 -7.92
N SER A 380 -0.14 -21.17 -8.95
CA SER A 380 0.92 -20.51 -9.72
C SER A 380 0.55 -20.36 -11.20
N ASN A 381 1.33 -19.55 -11.93
CA ASN A 381 1.17 -19.35 -13.38
C ASN A 381 -0.20 -18.82 -13.81
N GLY A 382 -0.88 -18.05 -12.96
CA GLY A 382 -2.17 -17.48 -13.31
C GLY A 382 -2.08 -16.59 -14.54
N ARG A 383 -2.97 -16.79 -15.50
CA ARG A 383 -3.01 -16.01 -16.73
C ARG A 383 -4.40 -15.97 -17.33
N HIS A 384 -4.67 -14.86 -18.02
CA HIS A 384 -5.75 -14.76 -18.96
C HIS A 384 -5.36 -15.49 -20.25
N GLU A 385 -6.13 -16.53 -20.61
CA GLU A 385 -5.98 -17.31 -21.84
C GLU A 385 -7.08 -16.90 -22.82
N PRO A 386 -6.86 -15.88 -23.68
CA PRO A 386 -7.84 -15.53 -24.69
C PRO A 386 -8.04 -16.74 -25.63
N THR A 387 -9.28 -17.24 -25.68
CA THR A 387 -9.66 -18.40 -26.48
C THR A 387 -9.41 -18.12 -27.96
N GLN A 388 -8.38 -18.72 -28.56
CA GLN A 388 -8.14 -18.60 -30.01
C GLN A 388 -9.17 -19.39 -30.84
N ASN A 389 -9.82 -20.38 -30.23
CA ASN A 389 -10.93 -21.13 -30.80
C ASN A 389 -12.22 -20.84 -30.04
N VAL A 390 -13.24 -20.35 -30.75
CA VAL A 390 -14.59 -20.01 -30.25
C VAL A 390 -15.33 -21.20 -29.58
N LEU A 391 -14.74 -22.39 -29.58
CA LEU A 391 -15.36 -23.65 -29.17
C LEU A 391 -14.91 -24.19 -27.80
N GLN A 392 -13.90 -23.60 -27.13
CA GLN A 392 -13.37 -24.09 -25.85
C GLN A 392 -13.26 -23.00 -24.79
N TYR A 393 -14.39 -22.45 -24.34
CA TYR A 393 -14.41 -21.51 -23.23
C TYR A 393 -13.99 -22.20 -21.94
N THR A 394 -13.07 -21.59 -21.19
CA THR A 394 -12.74 -22.01 -19.82
C THR A 394 -13.36 -21.04 -18.83
N THR A 395 -13.89 -21.58 -17.74
CA THR A 395 -14.40 -20.80 -16.61
C THR A 395 -13.66 -21.23 -15.36
N ALA A 396 -12.92 -20.32 -14.75
CA ALA A 396 -12.36 -20.50 -13.42
C ALA A 396 -13.45 -20.27 -12.37
N LEU A 397 -13.64 -21.28 -11.53
CA LEU A 397 -14.55 -21.31 -10.40
C LEU A 397 -13.69 -21.14 -9.13
N ILE A 398 -13.56 -19.91 -8.65
CA ILE A 398 -12.73 -19.58 -7.48
C ILE A 398 -13.58 -19.72 -6.22
N LYS A 399 -13.20 -20.64 -5.33
CA LYS A 399 -13.87 -20.89 -4.06
C LYS A 399 -13.47 -19.79 -3.07
N VAL A 400 -14.43 -18.99 -2.64
CA VAL A 400 -14.23 -17.91 -1.67
C VAL A 400 -15.12 -18.11 -0.46
N ARG A 401 -14.64 -17.68 0.71
CA ARG A 401 -15.45 -17.71 1.92
C ARG A 401 -16.50 -16.61 1.83
N ILE A 402 -17.76 -16.97 2.02
CA ILE A 402 -18.81 -16.02 2.28
C ILE A 402 -18.43 -15.36 3.61
N LYS A 403 -18.12 -14.07 3.57
CA LYS A 403 -18.17 -13.29 4.78
C LYS A 403 -19.61 -13.40 5.26
N ASN A 404 -19.84 -14.06 6.39
CA ASN A 404 -20.97 -13.73 7.24
C ASN A 404 -20.71 -12.33 7.84
N ASP A 405 -20.52 -11.33 6.98
CA ASP A 405 -21.36 -10.17 7.17
C ASP A 405 -22.76 -10.73 7.05
N THR A 406 -23.51 -10.69 8.12
CA THR A 406 -24.96 -10.78 8.02
C THR A 406 -25.41 -9.70 7.04
N ILE A 407 -25.43 -10.07 5.76
CA ILE A 407 -26.49 -9.73 4.85
C ILE A 407 -27.69 -10.50 5.41
N GLU A 408 -28.23 -9.99 6.52
CA GLU A 408 -29.66 -10.02 6.68
C GLU A 408 -30.20 -9.38 5.41
N ARG A 409 -30.62 -10.22 4.47
CA ARG A 409 -31.76 -9.85 3.65
C ARG A 409 -32.82 -9.48 4.67
N CYS A 410 -33.22 -8.21 4.71
CA CYS A 410 -34.38 -7.80 5.48
C CYS A 410 -35.49 -8.83 5.19
N PRO A 411 -36.02 -9.54 6.19
CA PRO A 411 -37.17 -10.39 5.96
C PRO A 411 -38.26 -9.49 5.38
N ASP A 412 -38.80 -9.91 4.25
CA ASP A 412 -39.94 -9.27 3.61
C ASP A 412 -41.10 -9.25 4.63
N LYS A 413 -41.28 -8.10 5.29
CA LYS A 413 -42.39 -7.86 6.21
C LYS A 413 -43.68 -7.49 5.46
N SER A 414 -43.75 -7.60 4.14
CA SER A 414 -44.96 -7.24 3.40
C SER A 414 -46.08 -8.30 3.53
N THR A 415 -45.75 -9.58 3.74
CA THR A 415 -46.78 -10.65 3.80
C THR A 415 -47.39 -10.84 5.19
N LEU A 416 -46.66 -10.54 6.27
CA LEU A 416 -47.16 -10.71 7.65
C LEU A 416 -47.98 -9.51 8.15
N ILE A 417 -47.71 -8.31 7.63
CA ILE A 417 -48.45 -7.09 7.99
C ILE A 417 -49.83 -7.10 7.32
N LEU A 418 -49.96 -7.61 6.09
CA LEU A 418 -51.24 -7.65 5.37
C LEU A 418 -52.25 -8.61 6.03
N VAL A 419 -51.79 -9.75 6.54
CA VAL A 419 -52.65 -10.75 7.22
C VAL A 419 -53.04 -10.28 8.63
N GLY A 420 -52.18 -9.53 9.33
CA GLY A 420 -52.49 -8.94 10.63
C GLY A 420 -53.43 -7.73 10.56
N SER A 421 -53.31 -6.90 9.52
CA SER A 421 -54.13 -5.68 9.37
C SER A 421 -55.59 -5.94 9.00
N VAL A 422 -55.90 -7.07 8.36
CA VAL A 422 -57.27 -7.44 7.99
C VAL A 422 -58.08 -7.97 9.19
N LEU A 423 -57.42 -8.54 10.21
CA LEU A 423 -58.09 -9.12 11.37
C LEU A 423 -58.31 -8.14 12.52
N LEU A 424 -57.50 -7.08 12.65
CA LEU A 424 -57.64 -6.08 13.73
C LEU A 424 -58.38 -4.79 13.29
N GLY A 425 -58.64 -4.62 11.99
CA GLY A 425 -59.32 -3.45 11.42
C GLY A 425 -60.84 -3.42 11.57
N SER A 426 -61.49 -4.50 12.04
CA SER A 426 -62.95 -4.59 12.11
C SER A 426 -63.59 -4.24 13.45
N SER A 427 -62.84 -3.76 14.47
CA SER A 427 -63.44 -3.52 15.80
C SER A 427 -63.16 -2.16 16.46
N VAL A 428 -62.29 -1.29 15.91
CA VAL A 428 -61.91 -0.02 16.59
C VAL A 428 -62.34 1.24 15.84
N LEU A 429 -62.47 1.21 14.50
CA LEU A 429 -62.80 2.40 13.70
C LEU A 429 -64.26 2.87 13.85
N PHE A 430 -65.18 1.99 14.26
CA PHE A 430 -66.60 2.35 14.45
C PHE A 430 -66.85 3.07 15.79
N ASN A 431 -66.02 2.81 16.81
CA ASN A 431 -66.21 3.37 18.16
C ASN A 431 -65.47 4.71 18.37
N LEU A 432 -64.45 5.04 17.56
CA LEU A 432 -63.71 6.29 17.67
C LEU A 432 -64.37 7.47 16.92
N PHE A 433 -65.13 7.19 15.84
CA PHE A 433 -65.85 8.21 15.05
C PHE A 433 -67.00 8.87 15.83
N LEU A 434 -67.56 8.20 16.84
CA LEU A 434 -68.66 8.70 17.68
C LEU A 434 -68.21 9.63 18.83
N LEU A 435 -66.94 9.62 19.23
CA LEU A 435 -66.43 10.39 20.38
C LEU A 435 -65.68 11.69 20.01
N LEU A 436 -65.33 11.91 18.74
CA LEU A 436 -64.60 13.10 18.27
C LEU A 436 -65.46 14.12 17.51
N ALA A 437 -66.69 13.77 17.12
CA ALA A 437 -67.56 14.66 16.33
C ALA A 437 -68.24 15.76 17.16
N ILE A 438 -68.35 15.62 18.48
CA ILE A 438 -69.08 16.53 19.37
C ILE A 438 -68.25 17.73 19.86
N PRO A 439 -66.93 17.61 20.15
CA PRO A 439 -66.14 18.77 20.63
C PRO A 439 -65.61 19.66 19.49
N ALA A 440 -65.45 19.14 18.28
CA ALA A 440 -64.86 19.85 17.14
C ALA A 440 -65.79 20.96 16.57
N ALA A 441 -67.11 20.80 16.72
CA ALA A 441 -68.09 21.81 16.29
C ALA A 441 -68.11 23.06 17.18
N ALA A 442 -67.69 22.96 18.45
CA ALA A 442 -67.68 24.07 19.41
C ALA A 442 -66.43 24.96 19.31
N LEU A 443 -65.28 24.40 18.93
CA LEU A 443 -64.03 25.16 18.77
C LEU A 443 -63.93 25.93 17.45
N PHE A 444 -64.70 25.55 16.44
CA PHE A 444 -64.67 26.18 15.11
C PHE A 444 -65.32 27.59 15.09
N PHE A 445 -66.14 27.95 16.08
CA PHE A 445 -66.85 29.23 16.10
C PHE A 445 -66.23 30.33 16.98
N TYR A 446 -65.24 30.04 17.84
CA TYR A 446 -64.84 31.04 18.84
C TYR A 446 -63.63 31.91 18.48
N ASN A 447 -62.65 31.49 17.68
CA ASN A 447 -61.47 32.35 17.49
C ASN A 447 -60.94 32.40 16.05
N LYS A 448 -61.68 33.14 15.21
CA LYS A 448 -61.11 33.87 14.08
C LYS A 448 -60.79 35.31 14.51
N LYS A 449 -59.64 35.54 15.16
CA LYS A 449 -58.89 36.82 15.07
C LYS A 449 -57.52 36.73 15.76
N LEU A 450 -56.45 36.55 14.99
CA LEU A 450 -55.30 37.47 14.85
C LEU A 450 -54.10 36.69 14.25
N MET A 451 -53.82 36.95 12.97
CA MET A 451 -52.60 36.51 12.29
C MET A 451 -51.44 37.46 12.59
N ASN A 452 -50.23 36.90 12.74
CA ASN A 452 -48.90 37.38 12.32
C ASN A 452 -47.82 36.60 13.11
N LEU A 453 -46.63 36.20 12.62
CA LEU A 453 -45.96 36.32 11.32
C LEU A 453 -44.73 35.37 11.29
N ARG A 454 -44.51 34.75 10.12
CA ARG A 454 -43.24 34.31 9.47
C ARG A 454 -42.39 33.15 10.02
N SER A 455 -42.58 32.02 9.33
CA SER A 455 -41.59 31.04 8.84
C SER A 455 -40.15 31.56 8.66
N VAL A 456 -39.20 30.85 9.26
CA VAL A 456 -37.77 30.88 8.91
C VAL A 456 -37.55 29.87 7.77
N SER A 457 -37.93 30.22 6.54
CA SER A 457 -37.62 29.40 5.35
C SER A 457 -36.89 30.18 4.24
N SER A 458 -36.30 31.34 4.53
CA SER A 458 -35.75 32.23 3.51
C SER A 458 -34.24 32.46 3.54
N ILE A 459 -33.43 31.59 4.17
CA ILE A 459 -31.96 31.78 4.18
C ILE A 459 -31.23 30.92 3.11
N PHE A 460 -31.81 29.81 2.63
CA PHE A 460 -31.10 28.86 1.76
C PHE A 460 -31.46 28.90 0.25
N ALA A 461 -32.22 29.91 -0.20
CA ALA A 461 -32.78 29.96 -1.57
C ALA A 461 -31.77 30.26 -2.70
N THR A 462 -30.45 30.10 -2.50
CA THR A 462 -29.42 30.47 -3.50
C THR A 462 -28.29 29.46 -3.68
N THR A 463 -28.44 28.21 -3.23
CA THR A 463 -27.36 27.20 -3.31
C THR A 463 -27.71 26.11 -4.33
N SER A 464 -26.80 25.78 -5.25
CA SER A 464 -26.95 24.78 -6.32
C SER A 464 -26.92 23.31 -5.85
N VAL A 465 -27.16 23.09 -4.55
CA VAL A 465 -26.92 21.83 -3.83
C VAL A 465 -28.26 21.21 -3.42
N ARG A 466 -28.44 19.90 -3.63
CA ARG A 466 -29.74 19.22 -3.48
C ARG A 466 -30.13 19.02 -2.00
N THR A 467 -31.39 19.21 -1.67
CA THR A 467 -31.95 18.86 -0.34
C THR A 467 -32.47 17.42 -0.35
N TYR A 468 -32.10 16.64 0.66
CA TYR A 468 -32.55 15.26 0.87
C TYR A 468 -33.41 15.15 2.13
N SER A 469 -34.39 14.23 2.13
CA SER A 469 -35.13 13.88 3.36
C SER A 469 -34.33 12.95 4.25
N TYR A 470 -34.60 12.94 5.56
CA TYR A 470 -33.92 12.01 6.47
C TYR A 470 -34.19 10.56 6.08
N LYS A 471 -35.43 10.23 5.72
CA LYS A 471 -35.84 8.88 5.30
C LYS A 471 -35.07 8.42 4.06
N GLU A 472 -34.86 9.31 3.09
CA GLU A 472 -34.10 9.00 1.87
C GLU A 472 -32.62 8.71 2.18
N LEU A 473 -32.00 9.47 3.09
CA LEU A 473 -30.61 9.20 3.51
C LEU A 473 -30.49 7.99 4.43
N ASP A 474 -31.49 7.74 5.26
CA ASP A 474 -31.59 6.52 6.08
C ASP A 474 -31.69 5.29 5.18
N GLU A 475 -32.55 5.29 4.18
CA GLU A 475 -32.65 4.21 3.17
C GLU A 475 -31.37 4.09 2.34
N ALA A 476 -30.81 5.21 1.86
CA ALA A 476 -29.59 5.22 1.05
C ALA A 476 -28.35 4.67 1.79
N THR A 477 -28.31 4.80 3.12
CA THR A 477 -27.22 4.31 3.97
C THR A 477 -27.56 3.02 4.71
N CYS A 478 -28.69 2.40 4.38
CA CYS A 478 -29.23 1.22 5.06
C CYS A 478 -29.31 1.38 6.59
N GLY A 479 -29.87 2.48 7.06
CA GLY A 479 -29.97 2.84 8.48
C GLY A 479 -28.62 3.27 9.08
N PHE A 480 -27.76 3.90 8.28
CA PHE A 480 -26.40 4.31 8.68
C PHE A 480 -25.53 3.12 9.14
N LYS A 481 -25.57 2.00 8.39
CA LYS A 481 -24.89 0.74 8.75
C LYS A 481 -23.38 0.76 8.46
N GLU A 482 -22.98 1.15 7.26
CA GLU A 482 -21.57 1.13 6.83
C GLU A 482 -20.88 2.45 7.20
N LYS A 483 -20.17 2.47 8.33
CA LYS A 483 -19.43 3.62 8.81
C LYS A 483 -18.05 3.71 8.14
N LEU A 484 -17.81 4.82 7.46
CA LEU A 484 -16.54 5.15 6.80
C LEU A 484 -15.53 5.80 7.75
N GLY A 485 -16.00 6.53 8.76
CA GLY A 485 -15.13 7.19 9.71
C GLY A 485 -15.90 8.00 10.76
N ARG A 486 -15.21 8.48 11.79
CA ARG A 486 -15.76 9.41 12.79
C ARG A 486 -14.79 10.55 13.01
N GLY A 487 -15.22 11.77 12.70
CA GLY A 487 -14.49 12.99 13.02
C GLY A 487 -14.94 13.58 14.35
N ALA A 488 -14.37 14.73 14.72
CA ALA A 488 -14.73 15.47 15.93
C ALA A 488 -16.21 15.92 15.96
N PHE A 489 -16.83 16.03 14.79
CA PHE A 489 -18.12 16.70 14.60
C PHE A 489 -19.24 15.79 14.09
N GLY A 490 -18.92 14.55 13.72
CA GLY A 490 -19.92 13.63 13.21
C GLY A 490 -19.34 12.33 12.67
N THR A 491 -20.25 11.43 12.34
CA THR A 491 -19.94 10.12 11.79
C THR A 491 -20.26 10.09 10.30
N VAL A 492 -19.35 9.57 9.49
CA VAL A 492 -19.51 9.47 8.03
C VAL A 492 -19.89 8.05 7.66
N TYR A 493 -20.90 7.91 6.83
CA TYR A 493 -21.46 6.64 6.38
C TYR A 493 -21.42 6.54 4.87
N LYS A 494 -21.29 5.33 4.34
CA LYS A 494 -21.42 5.09 2.91
C LYS A 494 -22.90 4.95 2.56
N GLY A 495 -23.29 5.49 1.43
CA GLY A 495 -24.64 5.31 0.90
C GLY A 495 -24.69 5.23 -0.62
N VAL A 496 -25.84 4.81 -1.13
CA VAL A 496 -26.19 4.80 -2.55
C VAL A 496 -27.54 5.50 -2.70
N LEU A 497 -27.57 6.62 -3.42
CA LEU A 497 -28.80 7.38 -3.62
C LEU A 497 -29.69 6.69 -4.67
N ALA A 498 -30.99 6.56 -4.39
CA ALA A 498 -31.95 5.92 -5.29
C ALA A 498 -32.04 6.56 -6.69
N SER A 499 -31.76 7.86 -6.78
CA SER A 499 -31.78 8.60 -8.05
C SER A 499 -30.57 8.35 -8.94
N ASP A 500 -29.52 7.69 -8.45
CA ASP A 500 -28.23 7.53 -9.15
C ASP A 500 -27.63 6.14 -8.87
N ALA A 501 -28.30 5.11 -9.42
CA ALA A 501 -27.92 3.71 -9.25
C ALA A 501 -26.54 3.44 -9.89
N GLY A 502 -25.48 3.55 -9.09
CA GLY A 502 -24.09 3.32 -9.51
C GLY A 502 -23.06 4.24 -8.87
N ARG A 503 -23.46 5.36 -8.26
CA ARG A 503 -22.54 6.30 -7.60
C ARG A 503 -22.66 6.24 -6.09
N PHE A 504 -21.56 5.85 -5.42
CA PHE A 504 -21.47 5.92 -3.97
C PHE A 504 -21.40 7.38 -3.48
N VAL A 505 -22.00 7.62 -2.32
CA VAL A 505 -21.93 8.90 -1.60
C VAL A 505 -21.43 8.69 -0.18
N ALA A 506 -20.85 9.75 0.39
CA ALA A 506 -20.46 9.79 1.79
C ALA A 506 -21.44 10.70 2.56
N VAL A 507 -22.21 10.12 3.48
CA VAL A 507 -23.21 10.82 4.29
C VAL A 507 -22.65 11.09 5.69
N LYS A 508 -22.28 12.34 5.97
CA LYS A 508 -21.82 12.81 7.28
C LYS A 508 -23.04 13.17 8.13
N LYS A 509 -23.29 12.41 9.20
CA LYS A 509 -24.31 12.68 10.23
C LYS A 509 -23.65 13.38 11.41
N LEU A 510 -24.13 14.57 11.76
CA LEU A 510 -23.55 15.36 12.85
C LEU A 510 -24.08 14.86 14.21
N ASP A 511 -23.17 14.56 15.14
CA ASP A 511 -23.49 13.87 16.42
C ASP A 511 -23.95 14.86 17.52
N LYS A 512 -23.67 16.17 17.40
CA LYS A 512 -23.90 17.18 18.46
C LYS A 512 -25.00 18.17 18.07
N VAL A 513 -26.11 18.19 18.81
CA VAL A 513 -27.25 19.12 18.66
C VAL A 513 -27.13 20.37 19.56
N VAL A 514 -25.89 20.81 19.85
CA VAL A 514 -25.64 22.08 20.57
C VAL A 514 -25.41 23.20 19.54
N GLN A 515 -25.52 24.48 19.93
CA GLN A 515 -25.31 25.66 19.07
C GLN A 515 -24.09 25.57 18.13
N GLU A 516 -23.04 24.85 18.53
CA GLU A 516 -21.81 24.62 17.78
C GLU A 516 -22.00 23.74 16.52
N GLY A 517 -22.77 22.65 16.61
CA GLY A 517 -23.04 21.76 15.48
C GLY A 517 -23.95 22.39 14.42
N GLU A 518 -24.86 23.27 14.84
CA GLU A 518 -25.70 24.03 13.91
C GLU A 518 -24.89 25.12 13.17
N LYS A 519 -23.91 25.73 13.85
CA LYS A 519 -22.99 26.70 13.25
C LYS A 519 -22.09 26.03 12.20
N GLU A 520 -21.53 24.86 12.50
CA GLU A 520 -20.71 24.09 11.55
C GLU A 520 -21.54 23.67 10.33
N PHE A 521 -22.73 23.12 10.53
CA PHE A 521 -23.64 22.75 9.44
C PHE A 521 -23.93 23.93 8.51
N LYS A 522 -24.31 25.09 9.06
CA LYS A 522 -24.58 26.31 8.28
C LYS A 522 -23.33 26.78 7.53
N THR A 523 -22.15 26.65 8.14
CA THR A 523 -20.88 27.05 7.54
C THR A 523 -20.52 26.13 6.38
N GLU A 524 -20.57 24.80 6.57
CA GLU A 524 -20.24 23.83 5.51
C GLU A 524 -21.21 23.95 4.32
N VAL A 525 -22.52 24.10 4.56
CA VAL A 525 -23.51 24.30 3.48
C VAL A 525 -23.31 25.63 2.73
N THR A 526 -23.00 26.72 3.43
CA THR A 526 -22.88 28.05 2.80
C THR A 526 -21.54 28.27 2.10
N VAL A 527 -20.45 27.75 2.67
CA VAL A 527 -19.08 27.92 2.15
C VAL A 527 -18.76 26.85 1.12
N ILE A 528 -18.87 25.57 1.48
CA ILE A 528 -18.48 24.46 0.59
C ILE A 528 -19.53 24.27 -0.51
N GLY A 529 -20.82 24.49 -0.21
CA GLY A 529 -21.88 24.43 -1.20
C GLY A 529 -21.79 25.46 -2.34
N ARG A 530 -20.91 26.48 -2.22
CA ARG A 530 -20.62 27.47 -3.25
C ARG A 530 -19.22 27.35 -3.86
N THR A 531 -18.43 26.38 -3.42
CA THR A 531 -17.02 26.25 -3.80
C THR A 531 -16.82 24.99 -4.62
N HIS A 532 -16.50 25.14 -5.90
CA HIS A 532 -16.12 24.03 -6.78
C HIS A 532 -14.65 24.17 -7.17
N HIS A 533 -13.80 23.28 -6.65
CA HIS A 533 -12.37 23.26 -6.95
C HIS A 533 -11.85 21.82 -7.01
N ARG A 534 -10.94 21.52 -7.94
CA ARG A 534 -10.41 20.17 -8.19
C ARG A 534 -9.81 19.47 -6.96
N ASN A 535 -9.33 20.25 -6.00
CA ASN A 535 -8.69 19.75 -4.77
C ASN A 535 -9.56 19.89 -3.51
N LEU A 536 -10.87 20.14 -3.65
CA LEU A 536 -11.83 20.17 -2.54
C LEU A 536 -12.91 19.12 -2.79
N VAL A 537 -13.32 18.42 -1.73
CA VAL A 537 -14.38 17.40 -1.82
C VAL A 537 -15.72 18.09 -2.07
N SER A 538 -16.43 17.65 -3.10
CA SER A 538 -17.68 18.26 -3.54
C SER A 538 -18.85 17.89 -2.62
N LEU A 539 -19.56 18.90 -2.13
CA LEU A 539 -20.84 18.74 -1.43
C LEU A 539 -21.95 18.55 -2.46
N LEU A 540 -22.59 17.37 -2.45
CA LEU A 540 -23.67 17.00 -3.38
C LEU A 540 -25.05 17.41 -2.84
N GLY A 541 -25.23 17.36 -1.53
CA GLY A 541 -26.49 17.73 -0.89
C GLY A 541 -26.44 17.79 0.63
N TYR A 542 -27.59 18.10 1.22
CA TYR A 542 -27.74 18.15 2.69
C TYR A 542 -29.16 17.77 3.12
N CYS A 543 -29.31 17.41 4.40
CA CYS A 543 -30.57 17.20 5.08
C CYS A 543 -30.67 18.13 6.29
N ASP A 544 -31.74 18.92 6.33
CA ASP A 544 -32.12 19.81 7.44
C ASP A 544 -33.58 19.51 7.84
N GLN A 545 -33.80 18.33 8.43
CA GLN A 545 -35.14 17.87 8.83
C GLN A 545 -35.22 17.68 10.34
N GLY A 546 -35.94 18.58 11.01
CA GLY A 546 -36.11 18.54 12.46
C GLY A 546 -34.78 18.70 13.19
N VAL A 547 -34.38 17.68 13.96
CA VAL A 547 -33.09 17.62 14.68
C VAL A 547 -31.96 17.04 13.84
N HIS A 548 -32.26 16.51 12.66
CA HIS A 548 -31.28 15.81 11.84
C HIS A 548 -30.53 16.81 10.95
N ARG A 549 -29.20 16.82 11.10
CA ARG A 549 -28.28 17.58 10.26
C ARG A 549 -27.33 16.60 9.58
N LEU A 550 -27.47 16.44 8.27
CA LEU A 550 -26.62 15.55 7.48
C LEU A 550 -26.11 16.24 6.22
N LEU A 551 -24.91 15.86 5.81
CA LEU A 551 -24.23 16.38 4.63
C LEU A 551 -23.87 15.21 3.72
N VAL A 552 -24.08 15.37 2.42
CA VAL A 552 -23.86 14.34 1.41
C VAL A 552 -22.72 14.80 0.50
N TYR A 553 -21.62 14.08 0.53
CA TYR A 553 -20.43 14.33 -0.29
C TYR A 553 -20.26 13.27 -1.35
N GLU A 554 -19.43 13.57 -2.34
CA GLU A 554 -18.88 12.54 -3.21
C GLU A 554 -18.06 11.53 -2.39
N TYR A 555 -18.14 10.26 -2.78
CA TYR A 555 -17.40 9.20 -2.12
C TYR A 555 -15.96 9.15 -2.62
N MET A 556 -15.01 9.30 -1.69
CA MET A 556 -13.58 9.15 -1.97
C MET A 556 -13.17 7.69 -1.77
N ASN A 557 -12.94 6.96 -2.88
CA ASN A 557 -12.69 5.52 -2.87
C ASN A 557 -11.40 5.07 -2.17
N ASN A 558 -10.38 5.94 -2.09
CA ASN A 558 -9.08 5.63 -1.47
C ASN A 558 -8.97 6.06 0.00
N GLY A 559 -10.06 6.52 0.63
CA GLY A 559 -10.06 6.96 2.03
C GLY A 559 -9.26 8.25 2.26
N SER A 560 -8.86 8.47 3.51
CA SER A 560 -8.03 9.61 3.91
C SER A 560 -6.54 9.28 3.80
N LEU A 561 -5.68 10.30 3.72
CA LEU A 561 -4.23 10.12 3.73
C LEU A 561 -3.75 9.39 5.00
N ALA A 562 -4.47 9.53 6.12
CA ALA A 562 -4.15 8.83 7.37
C ALA A 562 -4.31 7.31 7.25
N ASP A 563 -5.20 6.84 6.37
CA ASP A 563 -5.47 5.41 6.15
C ASP A 563 -4.33 4.71 5.36
N LEU A 564 -3.34 5.46 4.88
CA LEU A 564 -2.18 4.95 4.14
C LEU A 564 -0.96 4.63 5.04
N PHE A 565 -1.00 4.95 6.34
CA PHE A 565 0.10 4.65 7.27
C PHE A 565 -0.08 3.31 7.99
N THR A 566 0.91 2.42 7.94
CA THR A 566 0.93 1.16 8.72
C THR A 566 1.31 1.43 10.18
N PRO A 567 0.46 1.11 11.17
CA PRO A 567 0.79 1.31 12.57
C PRO A 567 1.96 0.42 13.01
N ILE A 568 2.91 1.01 13.73
CA ILE A 568 4.05 0.30 14.34
C ILE A 568 3.84 0.32 15.85
N ILE A 569 3.90 -0.85 16.49
CA ILE A 569 4.06 -0.96 17.94
C ILE A 569 5.56 -1.10 18.20
N HIS A 570 6.19 -0.16 18.89
CA HIS A 570 7.63 -0.17 19.17
C HIS A 570 8.02 -1.24 20.19
N CYS A 571 7.18 -1.48 21.20
CA CYS A 571 7.36 -2.49 22.24
C CYS A 571 8.50 -2.24 23.25
N ASP A 572 9.24 -1.13 23.14
CA ASP A 572 10.40 -0.83 24.00
C ASP A 572 10.69 0.69 24.09
N ILE A 573 9.66 1.50 24.29
CA ILE A 573 9.83 2.94 24.51
C ILE A 573 10.38 3.18 25.92
N LYS A 574 11.57 3.79 26.01
CA LYS A 574 12.29 4.14 27.24
C LYS A 574 13.36 5.19 26.95
N PRO A 575 13.87 5.93 27.95
CA PRO A 575 14.87 6.98 27.73
C PRO A 575 16.09 6.52 26.92
N GLU A 576 16.60 5.31 27.15
CA GLU A 576 17.80 4.78 26.46
C GLU A 576 17.61 4.61 24.94
N ASN A 577 16.36 4.49 24.49
CA ASN A 577 16.01 4.32 23.09
C ASN A 577 15.61 5.66 22.42
N ILE A 578 15.67 6.78 23.15
CA ILE A 578 15.46 8.13 22.63
C ILE A 578 16.82 8.80 22.43
N LEU A 579 17.27 8.86 21.18
CA LEU A 579 18.51 9.53 20.80
C LEU A 579 18.27 11.02 20.56
N LEU A 580 19.25 11.86 20.85
CA LEU A 580 19.19 13.30 20.58
C LEU A 580 20.14 13.61 19.42
N ASP A 581 19.68 14.36 18.42
CA ASP A 581 20.57 14.91 17.39
C ASP A 581 21.28 16.20 17.86
N GLU A 582 22.08 16.81 16.98
CA GLU A 582 22.87 18.01 17.30
C GLU A 582 22.03 19.21 17.77
N TYR A 583 20.72 19.22 17.49
CA TYR A 583 19.77 20.27 17.91
C TYR A 583 18.95 19.88 19.14
N LEU A 584 19.32 18.79 19.84
CA LEU A 584 18.54 18.19 20.93
C LEU A 584 17.14 17.75 20.49
N THR A 585 16.95 17.42 19.21
CA THR A 585 15.68 16.87 18.74
C THR A 585 15.62 15.37 19.07
N PRO A 586 14.61 14.90 19.81
CA PRO A 586 14.49 13.49 20.16
C PRO A 586 14.10 12.63 18.94
N ARG A 587 14.77 11.48 18.79
CA ARG A 587 14.55 10.47 17.77
C ARG A 587 14.44 9.09 18.41
N ILE A 588 13.37 8.38 18.08
CA ILE A 588 13.12 7.02 18.58
C ILE A 588 14.03 6.03 17.81
N SER A 589 14.66 5.11 18.53
CA SER A 589 15.58 4.09 18.02
C SER A 589 15.30 2.71 18.63
N ASP A 590 16.02 1.67 18.18
CA ASP A 590 15.91 0.29 18.66
C ASP A 590 14.55 -0.40 18.42
N PHE A 591 14.26 -0.63 17.14
CA PHE A 591 13.06 -1.35 16.69
C PHE A 591 13.20 -2.89 16.76
N GLY A 592 14.17 -3.44 17.49
CA GLY A 592 14.42 -4.89 17.56
C GLY A 592 13.24 -5.71 18.09
N LEU A 593 12.34 -5.08 18.84
CA LEU A 593 11.11 -5.68 19.37
C LEU A 593 9.84 -5.23 18.66
N ALA A 594 9.96 -4.32 17.69
CA ALA A 594 8.83 -3.67 17.05
C ALA A 594 7.95 -4.66 16.28
N LYS A 595 6.66 -4.35 16.20
CA LYS A 595 5.64 -5.10 15.47
C LYS A 595 4.97 -4.17 14.46
N LEU A 596 5.10 -4.51 13.19
CA LEU A 596 4.29 -3.89 12.15
C LEU A 596 2.91 -4.52 12.19
N LEU A 597 1.90 -3.73 12.50
CA LEU A 597 0.52 -4.17 12.40
C LEU A 597 0.08 -4.07 10.93
N MET A 598 -0.39 -5.18 10.38
CA MET A 598 -1.07 -5.16 9.09
C MET A 598 -2.39 -4.38 9.19
N ARG A 599 -2.93 -3.91 8.05
CA ARG A 599 -4.08 -2.99 7.96
C ARG A 599 -5.36 -3.47 8.69
N ASP A 600 -5.50 -4.76 8.94
CA ASP A 600 -6.62 -5.42 9.64
C ASP A 600 -6.28 -5.83 11.10
N GLN A 601 -5.01 -5.72 11.49
CA GLN A 601 -4.55 -6.09 12.83
C GLN A 601 -4.55 -4.87 13.74
N THR A 602 -5.43 -4.87 14.73
CA THR A 602 -5.38 -3.90 15.84
C THR A 602 -4.54 -4.40 17.01
N ARG A 603 -4.13 -5.68 16.95
CA ARG A 603 -3.55 -6.45 18.05
C ARG A 603 -2.43 -7.36 17.54
N ALA A 604 -1.37 -7.53 18.33
CA ALA A 604 -0.30 -8.49 18.10
C ALA A 604 -0.22 -9.51 19.25
N LEU A 605 -0.13 -10.80 18.93
CA LEU A 605 0.16 -11.85 19.92
C LEU A 605 1.67 -12.04 19.98
N THR A 606 2.30 -11.76 21.12
CA THR A 606 3.76 -11.87 21.25
C THR A 606 4.16 -12.26 22.66
N THR A 607 5.27 -12.99 22.77
CA THR A 607 5.89 -13.32 24.06
C THR A 607 6.39 -12.05 24.75
N ILE A 608 6.38 -12.04 26.09
CA ILE A 608 6.80 -10.90 26.88
C ILE A 608 8.31 -10.69 26.68
N ARG A 609 8.70 -9.56 26.05
CA ARG A 609 10.11 -9.26 25.73
C ARG A 609 10.54 -7.80 26.00
N GLY A 610 9.69 -6.96 26.59
CA GLY A 610 10.02 -5.55 26.85
C GLY A 610 10.84 -5.29 28.13
N THR A 611 11.36 -4.06 28.28
CA THR A 611 12.20 -3.66 29.43
C THR A 611 11.41 -3.55 30.74
N LYS A 612 11.88 -4.22 31.80
CA LYS A 612 11.27 -4.21 33.14
C LYS A 612 11.05 -2.76 33.63
N GLY A 613 9.83 -2.44 34.04
CA GLY A 613 9.43 -1.09 34.46
C GLY A 613 8.59 -0.33 33.43
N TYR A 614 8.74 -0.63 32.13
CA TYR A 614 8.00 0.03 31.03
C TYR A 614 6.95 -0.89 30.40
N VAL A 615 7.00 -2.19 30.69
CA VAL A 615 6.05 -3.17 30.13
C VAL A 615 4.64 -2.96 30.70
N ALA A 616 3.66 -2.78 29.82
CA ALA A 616 2.27 -2.60 30.20
C ALA A 616 1.65 -3.86 30.87
N PRO A 617 0.76 -3.71 31.88
CA PRO A 617 0.22 -4.82 32.67
C PRO A 617 -0.50 -5.91 31.86
N GLU A 618 -1.19 -5.55 30.77
CA GLU A 618 -1.90 -6.50 29.91
C GLU A 618 -0.96 -7.45 29.18
N TRP A 619 0.29 -7.07 28.97
CA TRP A 619 1.28 -7.90 28.29
C TRP A 619 1.71 -9.07 29.18
N PHE A 620 1.79 -8.86 30.49
CA PHE A 620 2.06 -9.93 31.47
C PHE A 620 0.92 -10.95 31.60
N ARG A 621 -0.29 -10.58 31.18
CA ARG A 621 -1.49 -11.44 31.23
C ARG A 621 -1.68 -12.29 29.98
N SER A 622 -0.66 -12.38 29.11
CA SER A 622 -0.71 -13.08 27.82
C SER A 622 -1.86 -12.64 26.90
N LYS A 623 -2.34 -11.39 27.06
CA LYS A 623 -3.34 -10.80 26.18
C LYS A 623 -2.65 -10.23 24.93
N PRO A 624 -3.33 -10.20 23.77
CA PRO A 624 -2.81 -9.52 22.58
C PRO A 624 -2.54 -8.04 22.88
N ILE A 625 -1.36 -7.54 22.52
CA ILE A 625 -0.94 -6.15 22.73
C ILE A 625 -1.43 -5.26 21.59
N THR A 626 -1.62 -3.97 21.87
CA THR A 626 -2.01 -2.94 20.88
C THR A 626 -1.01 -1.78 20.95
N VAL A 627 -1.16 -0.76 20.09
CA VAL A 627 -0.40 0.51 20.20
C VAL A 627 -0.46 1.16 21.60
N LYS A 628 -1.42 0.78 22.44
CA LYS A 628 -1.56 1.26 23.82
C LYS A 628 -0.45 0.80 24.77
N VAL A 629 0.34 -0.22 24.42
CA VAL A 629 1.51 -0.61 25.25
C VAL A 629 2.63 0.43 25.16
N ASP A 630 2.79 1.07 24.00
CA ASP A 630 3.75 2.16 23.84
C ASP A 630 3.27 3.44 24.53
N VAL A 631 1.95 3.68 24.55
CA VAL A 631 1.36 4.79 25.33
C VAL A 631 1.67 4.64 26.82
N TYR A 632 1.54 3.43 27.36
CA TYR A 632 1.91 3.13 28.74
C TYR A 632 3.40 3.39 28.99
N SER A 633 4.26 2.84 28.13
CA SER A 633 5.71 3.00 28.20
C SER A 633 6.12 4.48 28.16
N TYR A 634 5.48 5.28 27.29
CA TYR A 634 5.64 6.73 27.22
C TYR A 634 5.24 7.43 28.53
N GLY A 635 4.13 7.01 29.16
CA GLY A 635 3.71 7.55 30.45
C GLY A 635 4.76 7.31 31.55
N VAL A 636 5.35 6.12 31.61
CA VAL A 636 6.44 5.79 32.55
C VAL A 636 7.68 6.65 32.26
N MET A 637 8.09 6.75 31.00
CA MET A 637 9.21 7.59 30.56
C MET A 637 8.99 9.06 30.94
N LEU A 638 7.76 9.57 30.79
CA LEU A 638 7.42 10.93 31.14
C LEU A 638 7.54 11.17 32.66
N LEU A 639 7.10 10.23 33.49
CA LEU A 639 7.30 10.30 34.94
C LEU A 639 8.76 10.26 35.34
N GLU A 640 9.58 9.49 34.63
CA GLU A 640 11.03 9.43 34.85
C GLU A 640 11.73 10.73 34.48
N ILE A 641 11.31 11.38 33.39
CA ILE A 641 11.79 12.71 33.02
C ILE A 641 11.41 13.75 34.09
N ILE A 642 10.17 13.71 34.58
CA ILE A 642 9.69 14.65 35.62
C ILE A 642 10.44 14.45 36.94
N SER A 643 10.64 13.19 37.34
CA SER A 643 11.19 12.85 38.65
C SER A 643 12.72 12.70 38.68
N CYS A 644 13.35 12.65 37.51
CA CYS A 644 14.76 12.29 37.33
C CYS A 644 15.12 11.00 38.09
N ARG A 645 14.19 10.03 38.10
CA ARG A 645 14.30 8.76 38.84
C ARG A 645 13.99 7.60 37.91
N LYS A 646 14.81 6.54 37.98
CA LYS A 646 14.57 5.30 37.22
C LYS A 646 13.26 4.61 37.62
N SER A 647 12.58 4.02 36.64
CA SER A 647 11.29 3.34 36.82
C SER A 647 11.30 2.21 37.86
N VAL A 648 12.44 1.51 38.05
CA VAL A 648 12.64 0.45 39.06
C VAL A 648 13.98 0.67 39.78
N HIS A 649 13.97 0.85 41.11
CA HIS A 649 15.17 0.97 41.93
C HIS A 649 15.57 -0.39 42.54
N SER A 650 16.85 -0.79 42.42
CA SER A 650 17.32 -2.10 42.89
C SER A 650 17.60 -2.18 44.41
N GLN A 651 17.66 -1.03 45.11
CA GLN A 651 17.79 -0.92 46.57
C GLN A 651 17.25 0.46 47.00
N PRO A 652 15.97 0.57 47.41
CA PRO A 652 15.44 1.84 47.91
C PRO A 652 15.82 2.06 49.39
N GLU A 653 16.03 3.30 49.80
CA GLU A 653 16.21 3.67 51.22
C GLU A 653 14.89 3.56 52.03
N ASN A 654 13.75 3.41 51.34
CA ASN A 654 12.41 3.31 51.93
C ASN A 654 11.46 2.50 51.00
N ASP A 655 10.68 1.55 51.55
CA ASP A 655 9.85 0.61 50.77
C ASP A 655 8.70 1.30 50.01
N GLU A 656 8.23 2.46 50.49
CA GLU A 656 7.15 3.27 49.87
C GLU A 656 7.54 3.90 48.51
N GLU A 657 8.80 3.75 48.08
CA GLU A 657 9.33 4.38 46.88
C GLU A 657 9.75 3.39 45.78
N ALA A 658 9.50 2.10 45.95
CA ALA A 658 10.08 1.07 45.06
C ALA A 658 9.63 1.17 43.59
N ILE A 659 8.40 1.62 43.32
CA ILE A 659 7.79 1.70 41.98
C ILE A 659 7.43 3.15 41.67
N LEU A 660 8.05 3.71 40.63
CA LEU A 660 7.90 5.13 40.27
C LEU A 660 6.44 5.53 39.97
N THR A 661 5.68 4.66 39.32
CA THR A 661 4.30 4.95 38.91
C THR A 661 3.35 5.10 40.10
N ASP A 662 3.56 4.27 41.13
CA ASP A 662 2.74 4.25 42.35
C ASP A 662 3.04 5.49 43.18
N TRP A 663 4.32 5.76 43.40
CA TRP A 663 4.80 6.94 44.09
C TRP A 663 4.33 8.25 43.43
N ALA A 664 4.34 8.31 42.09
CA ALA A 664 3.85 9.47 41.35
C ALA A 664 2.35 9.69 41.52
N TYR A 665 1.56 8.62 41.52
CA TYR A 665 0.12 8.71 41.76
C TYR A 665 -0.18 9.12 43.21
N ASP A 666 0.56 8.62 44.19
CA ASP A 666 0.43 9.02 45.60
C ASP A 666 0.81 10.49 45.83
N CYS A 667 1.85 10.97 45.16
CA CYS A 667 2.20 12.39 45.17
C CYS A 667 1.10 13.26 44.57
N TYR A 668 0.50 12.84 43.45
CA TYR A 668 -0.63 13.53 42.84
C TYR A 668 -1.86 13.54 43.77
N ARG A 669 -2.27 12.38 44.29
CA ARG A 669 -3.40 12.24 45.22
C ARG A 669 -3.21 13.03 46.52
N GLY A 670 -1.99 13.05 47.03
CA GLY A 670 -1.60 13.79 48.23
C GLY A 670 -1.41 15.29 48.01
N HIS A 671 -1.57 15.79 46.76
CA HIS A 671 -1.27 17.19 46.38
C HIS A 671 0.18 17.60 46.73
N ARG A 672 1.12 16.66 46.60
CA ARG A 672 2.56 16.82 46.90
C ARG A 672 3.43 16.65 45.66
N LEU A 673 3.06 17.31 44.57
CA LEU A 673 3.80 17.24 43.29
C LEU A 673 5.20 17.87 43.37
N ASP A 674 5.43 18.76 44.32
CA ASP A 674 6.73 19.33 44.69
C ASP A 674 7.78 18.26 44.99
N LYS A 675 7.36 17.13 45.58
CA LYS A 675 8.23 15.99 45.86
C LYS A 675 8.76 15.31 44.60
N LEU A 676 7.99 15.31 43.51
CA LEU A 676 8.44 14.70 42.25
C LEU A 676 9.64 15.45 41.68
N VAL A 677 9.68 16.77 41.83
CA VAL A 677 10.73 17.64 41.28
C VAL A 677 11.78 18.04 42.32
N LYS A 678 11.86 17.32 43.44
CA LYS A 678 12.84 17.54 44.53
C LYS A 678 12.91 18.99 45.02
N ASN A 679 11.78 19.71 45.06
CA ASN A 679 11.70 21.12 45.48
C ASN A 679 12.53 22.10 44.63
N ASP A 680 12.66 21.87 43.32
CA ASP A 680 13.24 22.85 42.41
C ASP A 680 12.40 24.15 42.38
N ASP A 681 12.96 25.23 42.93
CA ASP A 681 12.30 26.54 43.09
C ASP A 681 11.88 27.19 41.76
N GLU A 682 12.54 26.86 40.64
CA GLU A 682 12.17 27.34 39.30
C GLU A 682 10.89 26.66 38.80
N VAL A 683 10.70 25.38 39.10
CA VAL A 683 9.52 24.60 38.69
C VAL A 683 8.26 25.06 39.42
N ARG A 684 8.40 25.67 40.61
CA ARG A 684 7.28 26.21 41.39
C ARG A 684 6.47 27.27 40.63
N LYS A 685 7.09 27.98 39.67
CA LYS A 685 6.41 28.95 38.79
C LYS A 685 5.50 28.28 37.75
N TYR A 686 5.72 26.99 37.48
CA TYR A 686 5.05 26.20 36.44
C TYR A 686 4.21 25.05 37.03
N MET A 687 3.78 25.15 38.29
CA MET A 687 3.04 24.07 38.96
C MET A 687 1.77 23.63 38.21
N GLY A 688 1.05 24.56 37.56
CA GLY A 688 -0.11 24.19 36.74
C GLY A 688 0.26 23.41 35.47
N MET A 689 1.45 23.64 34.90
CA MET A 689 1.97 22.83 33.81
C MET A 689 2.45 21.48 34.34
N LEU A 690 3.15 21.44 35.48
CA LEU A 690 3.58 20.20 36.13
C LEU A 690 2.40 19.28 36.45
N GLU A 691 1.36 19.82 37.09
CA GLU A 691 0.13 19.09 37.40
C GLU A 691 -0.50 18.51 36.14
N ARG A 692 -0.62 19.30 35.07
CA ARG A 692 -1.14 18.84 33.78
C ARG A 692 -0.32 17.69 33.20
N VAL A 693 1.01 17.83 33.15
CA VAL A 693 1.90 16.81 32.58
C VAL A 693 1.83 15.53 33.42
N VAL A 694 1.77 15.63 34.75
CA VAL A 694 1.59 14.48 35.65
C VAL A 694 0.23 13.81 35.42
N MET A 695 -0.87 14.57 35.29
CA MET A 695 -2.18 14.01 34.99
C MET A 695 -2.20 13.27 33.65
N VAL A 696 -1.56 13.81 32.62
CA VAL A 696 -1.40 13.15 31.32
C VAL A 696 -0.61 11.85 31.47
N ALA A 697 0.48 11.87 32.23
CA ALA A 697 1.26 10.66 32.51
C ALA A 697 0.39 9.59 33.22
N ILE A 698 -0.42 9.97 34.22
CA ILE A 698 -1.34 9.06 34.93
C ILE A 698 -2.41 8.48 33.98
N TRP A 699 -2.92 9.27 33.03
CA TRP A 699 -3.82 8.76 31.98
C TRP A 699 -3.13 7.75 31.06
N CYS A 700 -1.85 7.94 30.75
CA CYS A 700 -1.08 7.02 29.92
C CYS A 700 -0.78 5.69 30.64
N ILE A 701 -0.55 5.70 31.96
CA ILE A 701 -0.19 4.50 32.74
C ILE A 701 -1.39 3.71 33.30
N GLN A 702 -2.62 3.96 32.83
CA GLN A 702 -3.80 3.22 33.30
C GLN A 702 -3.66 1.72 33.04
N GLU A 703 -4.04 0.89 34.02
CA GLU A 703 -3.98 -0.57 33.89
C GLU A 703 -4.93 -1.09 32.80
N ASP A 704 -6.11 -0.47 32.63
CA ASP A 704 -7.00 -0.75 31.49
C ASP A 704 -6.54 0.01 30.23
N PRO A 705 -6.14 -0.69 29.15
CA PRO A 705 -5.69 -0.06 27.91
C PRO A 705 -6.76 0.76 27.20
N SER A 706 -8.04 0.51 27.48
CA SER A 706 -9.17 1.24 26.89
C SER A 706 -9.25 2.69 27.40
N LEU A 707 -8.81 2.92 28.63
CA LEU A 707 -8.78 4.25 29.28
C LEU A 707 -7.59 5.10 28.83
N ARG A 708 -6.52 4.48 28.33
CA ARG A 708 -5.33 5.22 27.86
C ARG A 708 -5.67 6.09 26.65
N PRO A 709 -5.24 7.36 26.59
CA PRO A 709 -5.46 8.23 25.43
C PRO A 709 -4.70 7.73 24.19
N SER A 710 -5.04 8.26 23.02
CA SER A 710 -4.18 8.14 21.83
C SER A 710 -3.02 9.14 21.93
N MET A 711 -1.88 8.87 21.28
CA MET A 711 -0.77 9.83 21.27
C MET A 711 -1.15 11.21 20.70
N GLY A 712 -2.06 11.25 19.72
CA GLY A 712 -2.61 12.51 19.23
C GLY A 712 -3.37 13.29 20.32
N MET A 713 -4.15 12.60 21.16
CA MET A 713 -4.83 13.23 22.30
C MET A 713 -3.84 13.66 23.39
N VAL A 714 -2.79 12.87 23.64
CA VAL A 714 -1.69 13.22 24.56
C VAL A 714 -1.03 14.53 24.15
N ILE A 715 -0.73 14.72 22.86
CA ILE A 715 -0.17 15.98 22.34
C ILE A 715 -1.11 17.15 22.65
N LEU A 716 -2.40 17.03 22.30
CA LEU A 716 -3.38 18.09 22.56
C LEU A 716 -3.54 18.42 24.06
N MET A 717 -3.45 17.41 24.92
CA MET A 717 -3.47 17.59 26.37
C MET A 717 -2.21 18.30 26.88
N LEU A 718 -1.02 17.91 26.41
CA LEU A 718 0.25 18.54 26.81
C LEU A 718 0.35 19.99 26.32
N GLU A 719 -0.07 20.25 25.08
CA GLU A 719 -0.13 21.60 24.49
C GLU A 719 -1.19 22.49 25.17
N GLY A 720 -2.10 21.92 25.97
CA GLY A 720 -3.18 22.65 26.64
C GLY A 720 -4.33 23.05 25.73
N VAL A 721 -4.44 22.45 24.55
CA VAL A 721 -5.56 22.65 23.62
C VAL A 721 -6.83 22.01 24.15
N VAL A 722 -6.69 20.91 24.89
CA VAL A 722 -7.80 20.20 25.54
C VAL A 722 -7.56 20.12 27.04
N GLU A 723 -8.61 20.36 27.83
CA GLU A 723 -8.57 20.22 29.28
C GLU A 723 -8.37 18.75 29.68
N VAL A 724 -7.46 18.51 30.63
CA VAL A 724 -7.15 17.16 31.11
C VAL A 724 -8.12 16.81 32.24
N PRO A 725 -9.04 15.84 32.06
CA PRO A 725 -9.93 15.43 33.13
C PRO A 725 -9.13 14.79 34.27
N VAL A 726 -9.66 14.84 35.50
CA VAL A 726 -9.06 14.18 36.66
C VAL A 726 -8.89 12.68 36.37
N PRO A 727 -7.64 12.15 36.35
CA PRO A 727 -7.42 10.74 36.05
C PRO A 727 -7.92 9.84 37.18
N PRO A 728 -8.51 8.68 36.84
CA PRO A 728 -8.86 7.65 37.83
C PRO A 728 -7.59 6.97 38.37
N CYS A 729 -7.77 6.17 39.44
CA CYS A 729 -6.68 5.35 39.97
C CYS A 729 -6.12 4.44 38.86
N PRO A 730 -4.81 4.52 38.56
CA PRO A 730 -4.21 3.72 37.49
C PRO A 730 -4.14 2.23 37.79
N PHE A 731 -4.27 1.80 39.05
CA PHE A 731 -4.14 0.40 39.50
C PHE A 731 -5.39 -0.15 40.20
N PRO A 732 -6.59 -0.10 39.59
CA PRO A 732 -7.83 -0.47 40.26
C PRO A 732 -7.93 -1.97 40.57
N PHE A 733 -7.09 -2.82 39.96
CA PHE A 733 -7.10 -4.27 40.15
C PHE A 733 -5.95 -4.79 41.02
N SER A 734 -5.03 -3.91 41.45
CA SER A 734 -3.84 -4.30 42.24
C SER A 734 -4.02 -4.08 43.75
N SER A 735 -5.20 -3.62 44.19
CA SER A 735 -5.52 -3.33 45.59
C SER A 735 -6.13 -4.52 46.38
N THR A 736 -5.82 -5.76 45.99
CA THR A 736 -6.11 -6.95 46.82
C THR A 736 -4.86 -7.79 46.95
N PHE A 737 -4.03 -7.44 47.94
CA PHE A 737 -3.30 -8.38 48.79
C PHE A 737 -3.14 -7.76 50.19
#